data_AF-R5WC32-F1
#
_entry.id   AF-R5WC32-F1
#
_cell.length_a   1.000
_cell.length_b   1.000
_cell.length_c   1.000
_cell.angle_alpha   90.00
_cell.angle_beta   90.00
_cell.angle_gamma   90.00
#
_symmetry.space_group_name_H-M   'P 1'
#
loop_
_entity.id
_entity.type
_entity.pdbx_description
1 polymer ?
#
loop_
_entity_poly.entity_id
_entity_poly.type
_entity_poly.pdbx_seq_one_letter_code
_entity_poly.pdbx_strand_id
1 'polypeptide(L)'
;MRKNAKRVVSYVLTTALSLATVFSPGSGFESSTAKAATTPARVSVHDPSVAVSKEGTYYVFGSHIDAAKSTDLINWKTFTNGYAKTNNQLYGNLSQNLKKSFAWAGENDSDSKGGFSVWAPDVFWNKDYVNTDGTKGAYMIYFCTSSTAIRSVISYAVSQNIEGPYTFVDTLVYSGFTKTDQKDGNSNINKNYKNTNIQTLINNGTLKDGVNSEWFTGNNYNNAYGPNAIDPTVFEDKDGKLWMTYGSWSGGIYILELDKTTGKVIYPGKNSKTADGRVVDEYFGTKIAGGFRKSGEGPYILYDKDSDYYYLYVSYEGLAQNGGYNMRLFRSKSPDGPYTDAAGHNAVLTNAGQSHKDIGIKVMGNYKLPYLDRAYKAPGHNSALIDSKDNSRYLIYHTRFERRDETHEVRVHQQFLNEEGWPVTAPYENKGDKISATGYSNDDIIGEYAFVDHGTQNDAASIIKTKTVTLQSNGTITGGVTGTWAKKDGTYYMNATISGVKYSGVFFLQTAENTSAKTMTFSAIGTNNHTIWGVKKPISLQAGATTLYVGGNTGKTTKLSVSGVSGKAHSITYKSSKKKVVSVNKSGKLTAKKKGTATITAVVKVGEVTKTLTKKIKVKKASIKIKKKKKSLKKGKSYTYKAKAYGIKKSSLKWSSSKKSVLTITKKGKAKAKKPGKATVKVSYKKIKSTVKVTVKKK
;
A
#
# COMPACT_ATOMS: atom_id res chain seq x y z
N MET A 1 73.64 -19.45 -0.52
CA MET A 1 73.43 -20.92 -0.57
C MET A 1 72.46 -21.25 -1.72
N ARG A 2 72.83 -22.27 -2.52
CA ARG A 2 72.13 -22.99 -3.62
C ARG A 2 70.58 -22.83 -3.65
N LYS A 3 69.82 -22.83 -4.77
CA LYS A 3 70.01 -23.05 -6.23
C LYS A 3 68.63 -22.77 -6.89
N ASN A 4 68.63 -22.23 -8.11
CA ASN A 4 67.86 -22.57 -9.35
C ASN A 4 66.44 -23.19 -9.23
N ALA A 5 65.44 -22.91 -10.08
CA ALA A 5 65.45 -22.73 -11.54
C ALA A 5 64.05 -22.21 -12.01
N LYS A 6 63.97 -21.27 -12.97
CA LYS A 6 63.63 -21.44 -14.41
C LYS A 6 62.15 -21.83 -14.71
N ARG A 7 61.46 -21.36 -15.76
CA ARG A 7 61.61 -20.34 -16.82
C ARG A 7 60.36 -20.48 -17.73
N VAL A 8 59.87 -19.37 -18.30
CA VAL A 8 59.42 -19.19 -19.72
C VAL A 8 58.10 -19.92 -20.10
N VAL A 9 57.10 -19.30 -20.75
CA VAL A 9 57.09 -18.82 -22.14
C VAL A 9 56.08 -17.69 -22.32
N SER A 10 56.53 -16.62 -22.98
CA SER A 10 55.71 -15.61 -23.64
C SER A 10 55.64 -15.96 -25.13
N TYR A 11 54.50 -15.78 -25.79
CA TYR A 11 54.45 -15.59 -27.24
C TYR A 11 53.62 -14.35 -27.55
N VAL A 12 54.36 -13.33 -27.98
CA VAL A 12 53.88 -12.19 -28.75
C VAL A 12 53.75 -12.67 -30.20
N LEU A 13 52.66 -12.32 -30.89
CA LEU A 13 52.75 -12.05 -32.33
C LEU A 13 51.81 -10.90 -32.71
N THR A 14 52.46 -9.81 -33.06
CA THR A 14 51.98 -8.59 -33.71
C THR A 14 51.45 -8.86 -35.13
N THR A 15 50.44 -8.12 -35.56
CA THR A 15 50.41 -7.53 -36.92
C THR A 15 49.39 -6.40 -36.97
N ALA A 16 49.89 -5.21 -37.34
CA ALA A 16 49.11 -4.03 -37.68
C ALA A 16 48.58 -4.15 -39.11
N LEU A 17 47.40 -3.59 -39.40
CA LEU A 17 47.16 -2.87 -40.65
C LEU A 17 45.94 -1.94 -40.51
N SER A 18 46.19 -0.65 -40.63
CA SER A 18 45.23 0.42 -40.88
C SER A 18 44.69 0.33 -42.33
N LEU A 19 43.39 0.57 -42.56
CA LEU A 19 42.89 1.57 -43.53
C LEU A 19 41.34 1.67 -43.55
N ALA A 20 40.88 2.93 -43.47
CA ALA A 20 39.77 3.57 -44.19
C ALA A 20 38.33 2.98 -44.17
N THR A 21 37.50 3.63 -43.34
CA THR A 21 36.13 4.13 -43.58
C THR A 21 35.31 3.64 -44.80
N VAL A 22 34.13 3.07 -44.52
CA VAL A 22 32.87 3.41 -45.22
C VAL A 22 31.73 3.49 -44.19
N PHE A 23 31.09 4.67 -44.11
CA PHE A 23 29.86 4.90 -43.36
C PHE A 23 28.65 4.24 -44.07
N SER A 24 27.81 3.52 -43.32
CA SER A 24 26.35 3.52 -43.53
C SER A 24 25.62 3.07 -42.26
N PRO A 25 24.51 3.74 -41.87
CA PRO A 25 23.86 3.55 -40.58
C PRO A 25 22.83 2.41 -40.65
N GLY A 26 23.13 1.31 -39.95
CA GLY A 26 22.18 0.21 -39.72
C GLY A 26 21.53 0.34 -38.34
N SER A 27 20.34 0.91 -38.29
CA SER A 27 19.48 0.93 -37.11
C SER A 27 19.05 -0.49 -36.70
N GLY A 28 19.77 -1.08 -35.75
CA GLY A 28 19.37 -2.30 -35.05
C GLY A 28 18.61 -1.95 -33.77
N PHE A 29 17.28 -1.99 -33.81
CA PHE A 29 16.48 -2.08 -32.60
C PHE A 29 16.76 -3.44 -31.94
N GLU A 30 17.61 -3.45 -30.92
CA GLU A 30 17.66 -4.59 -30.00
C GLU A 30 16.35 -4.66 -29.25
N SER A 31 15.62 -5.75 -29.51
CA SER A 31 14.49 -6.21 -28.73
C SER A 31 14.96 -6.48 -27.30
N SER A 32 14.81 -5.48 -26.42
CA SER A 32 14.90 -5.70 -24.98
C SER A 32 13.82 -6.71 -24.58
N THR A 33 14.23 -7.94 -24.32
CA THR A 33 13.39 -8.92 -23.64
C THR A 33 13.04 -8.34 -22.27
N ALA A 34 11.78 -7.95 -22.09
CA ALA A 34 11.28 -7.46 -20.83
C ALA A 34 11.51 -8.54 -19.76
N LYS A 35 12.49 -8.30 -18.88
CA LYS A 35 12.67 -9.05 -17.64
C LYS A 35 11.32 -8.98 -16.92
N ALA A 36 10.68 -10.13 -16.71
CA ALA A 36 9.43 -10.18 -15.95
C ALA A 36 9.68 -9.46 -14.62
N ALA A 37 8.82 -8.49 -14.26
CA ALA A 37 8.94 -7.79 -12.99
C ALA A 37 8.94 -8.84 -11.88
N THR A 38 10.04 -8.96 -11.15
CA THR A 38 10.13 -9.84 -10.00
C THR A 38 9.19 -9.28 -8.94
N THR A 39 8.17 -10.04 -8.56
CA THR A 39 7.31 -9.72 -7.41
C THR A 39 8.21 -9.47 -6.19
N PRO A 40 8.05 -8.36 -5.45
CA PRO A 40 8.86 -8.11 -4.26
C PRO A 40 8.78 -9.27 -3.28
N ALA A 41 9.92 -9.62 -2.66
CA ALA A 41 9.94 -10.56 -1.55
C ALA A 41 9.22 -9.94 -0.35
N ARG A 42 8.04 -10.47 -0.02
CA ARG A 42 7.17 -9.98 1.07
C ARG A 42 7.49 -10.68 2.39
N VAL A 43 7.34 -9.94 3.48
CA VAL A 43 7.40 -10.42 4.85
C VAL A 43 6.21 -9.89 5.65
N SER A 44 5.85 -10.61 6.69
CA SER A 44 4.86 -10.18 7.68
C SER A 44 5.59 -9.80 8.96
N VAL A 45 5.75 -8.50 9.16
CA VAL A 45 6.22 -7.88 10.41
C VAL A 45 5.13 -6.88 10.78
N HIS A 46 4.46 -7.11 11.90
CA HIS A 46 3.43 -6.19 12.42
C HIS A 46 4.15 -5.05 13.15
N ASP A 47 3.63 -3.82 13.06
CA ASP A 47 4.23 -2.64 13.70
C ASP A 47 5.71 -2.41 13.35
N PRO A 48 6.09 -2.35 12.05
CA PRO A 48 7.49 -2.32 11.66
C PRO A 48 8.15 -0.97 11.98
N SER A 49 9.07 -0.97 12.95
CA SER A 49 10.02 0.13 13.14
C SER A 49 11.31 -0.07 12.33
N VAL A 50 11.62 0.92 11.51
CA VAL A 50 12.78 0.91 10.62
C VAL A 50 14.06 1.25 11.38
N ALA A 51 15.12 0.47 11.13
CA ALA A 51 16.46 0.74 11.61
C ALA A 51 17.46 0.57 10.47
N VAL A 52 18.58 1.29 10.53
CA VAL A 52 19.67 1.15 9.55
C VAL A 52 20.93 0.75 10.29
N SER A 53 21.55 -0.36 9.87
CA SER A 53 22.81 -0.79 10.47
C SER A 53 23.95 0.15 10.06
N LYS A 54 25.08 0.07 10.77
CA LYS A 54 26.31 0.81 10.42
C LYS A 54 26.79 0.54 8.98
N GLU A 55 26.52 -0.65 8.46
CA GLU A 55 26.85 -1.08 7.10
C GLU A 55 25.82 -0.62 6.06
N GLY A 56 24.76 0.08 6.49
CA GLY A 56 23.72 0.61 5.62
C GLY A 56 22.68 -0.42 5.17
N THR A 57 22.55 -1.56 5.87
CA THR A 57 21.44 -2.51 5.65
C THR A 57 20.20 -2.03 6.37
N TYR A 58 19.05 -2.10 5.72
CA TYR A 58 17.77 -1.71 6.30
C TYR A 58 17.17 -2.89 7.07
N TYR A 59 16.63 -2.60 8.25
CA TYR A 59 15.93 -3.55 9.10
C TYR A 59 14.54 -3.00 9.41
N VAL A 60 13.61 -3.91 9.66
CA VAL A 60 12.36 -3.61 10.35
C VAL A 60 12.21 -4.56 11.53
N PHE A 61 11.93 -4.00 12.70
CA PHE A 61 11.63 -4.74 13.93
C PHE A 61 10.17 -4.48 14.29
N GLY A 62 9.43 -5.52 14.65
CA GLY A 62 8.01 -5.41 14.91
C GLY A 62 7.55 -6.19 16.12
N SER A 63 6.25 -6.14 16.34
CA SER A 63 5.56 -6.94 17.34
C SER A 63 5.84 -8.43 17.17
N HIS A 64 5.69 -9.18 18.26
CA HIS A 64 5.85 -10.63 18.29
C HIS A 64 7.27 -11.13 18.04
N ILE A 65 8.26 -10.24 18.19
CA ILE A 65 9.68 -10.54 17.99
C ILE A 65 9.95 -10.91 16.52
N ASP A 66 9.14 -10.37 15.61
CA ASP A 66 9.33 -10.51 14.18
C ASP A 66 10.21 -9.37 13.66
N ALA A 67 11.26 -9.73 12.91
CA ALA A 67 12.11 -8.76 12.25
C ALA A 67 12.61 -9.27 10.90
N ALA A 68 12.84 -8.33 9.98
CA ALA A 68 13.31 -8.60 8.63
C ALA A 68 14.36 -7.59 8.20
N LYS A 69 15.15 -7.96 7.20
CA LYS A 69 16.18 -7.08 6.61
C LYS A 69 16.05 -6.98 5.09
N SER A 70 16.55 -5.88 4.56
CA SER A 70 16.56 -5.53 3.14
C SER A 70 17.78 -4.69 2.80
N THR A 71 18.26 -4.78 1.56
CA THR A 71 19.31 -3.91 1.03
C THR A 71 18.76 -2.84 0.07
N ASP A 72 17.47 -2.90 -0.27
CA ASP A 72 16.85 -2.06 -1.30
C ASP A 72 15.48 -1.48 -0.90
N LEU A 73 14.99 -1.77 0.31
CA LEU A 73 13.66 -1.41 0.82
C LEU A 73 12.49 -1.98 -0.03
N ILE A 74 12.77 -2.98 -0.87
CA ILE A 74 11.79 -3.61 -1.76
C ILE A 74 11.68 -5.10 -1.42
N ASN A 75 12.82 -5.78 -1.32
CA ASN A 75 12.92 -7.21 -1.06
C ASN A 75 13.35 -7.44 0.38
N TRP A 76 12.47 -8.09 1.14
CA TRP A 76 12.66 -8.33 2.57
C TRP A 76 12.88 -9.81 2.86
N LYS A 77 13.70 -10.09 3.88
CA LYS A 77 13.95 -11.44 4.40
C LYS A 77 13.84 -11.43 5.92
N THR A 78 12.91 -12.20 6.46
CA THR A 78 12.80 -12.47 7.89
C THR A 78 14.04 -13.22 8.39
N PHE A 79 14.54 -12.86 9.56
CA PHE A 79 15.67 -13.54 10.21
C PHE A 79 15.39 -14.00 11.64
N THR A 80 14.23 -13.64 12.20
CA THR A 80 13.82 -14.03 13.56
C THR A 80 12.94 -15.28 13.57
N ASN A 81 12.67 -15.76 14.78
CA ASN A 81 11.92 -17.00 15.06
C ASN A 81 10.73 -16.77 16.02
N GLY A 82 10.16 -15.56 16.00
CA GLY A 82 8.99 -15.18 16.81
C GLY A 82 9.19 -15.41 18.32
N TYR A 83 8.17 -15.94 18.99
CA TYR A 83 8.19 -16.25 20.43
C TYR A 83 8.91 -17.57 20.80
N ALA A 84 9.98 -17.94 20.09
CA ALA A 84 10.84 -19.03 20.55
C ALA A 84 11.26 -18.76 22.01
N LYS A 85 10.98 -19.71 22.92
CA LYS A 85 11.21 -19.55 24.38
C LYS A 85 12.70 -19.60 24.71
N THR A 86 13.38 -20.55 24.10
CA THR A 86 14.83 -20.75 24.15
C THR A 86 15.43 -20.45 22.79
N ASN A 87 16.68 -20.00 22.74
CA ASN A 87 17.36 -19.60 21.50
C ASN A 87 16.54 -18.61 20.67
N ASN A 88 15.82 -17.71 21.33
CA ASN A 88 15.16 -16.59 20.67
C ASN A 88 16.20 -15.73 19.95
N GLN A 89 15.95 -15.41 18.69
CA GLN A 89 16.93 -14.68 17.87
C GLN A 89 17.30 -13.31 18.49
N LEU A 90 16.31 -12.60 19.04
CA LEU A 90 16.53 -11.28 19.61
C LEU A 90 16.81 -11.32 21.10
N TYR A 91 16.31 -12.30 21.86
CA TYR A 91 16.37 -12.25 23.32
C TYR A 91 16.96 -13.50 24.01
N GLY A 92 17.47 -14.48 23.27
CA GLY A 92 18.02 -15.71 23.85
C GLY A 92 16.99 -16.51 24.64
N ASN A 93 17.18 -16.63 25.96
CA ASN A 93 16.16 -17.20 26.85
C ASN A 93 15.14 -16.12 27.22
N LEU A 94 13.99 -16.12 26.54
CA LEU A 94 13.04 -15.01 26.57
C LEU A 94 12.53 -14.70 27.98
N SER A 95 12.01 -15.70 28.69
CA SER A 95 11.46 -15.54 30.04
C SER A 95 12.50 -15.12 31.05
N GLN A 96 13.73 -15.66 30.97
CA GLN A 96 14.79 -15.30 31.91
C GLN A 96 15.33 -13.89 31.63
N ASN A 97 15.58 -13.57 30.36
CA ASN A 97 16.12 -12.28 29.95
C ASN A 97 15.14 -11.15 30.29
N LEU A 98 13.84 -11.30 29.94
CA LEU A 98 12.84 -10.25 30.12
C LEU A 98 12.04 -10.37 31.43
N LYS A 99 12.53 -11.17 32.39
CA LYS A 99 11.84 -11.50 33.65
C LYS A 99 11.26 -10.28 34.39
N LYS A 100 12.01 -9.17 34.42
CA LYS A 100 11.59 -7.95 35.12
C LYS A 100 10.39 -7.28 34.45
N SER A 101 10.30 -7.31 33.13
CA SER A 101 9.14 -6.82 32.38
C SER A 101 7.93 -7.75 32.61
N PHE A 102 8.17 -9.06 32.52
CA PHE A 102 7.14 -10.09 32.70
C PHE A 102 6.60 -10.19 34.13
N ALA A 103 7.36 -9.73 35.13
CA ALA A 103 6.85 -9.58 36.50
C ALA A 103 5.65 -8.62 36.60
N TRP A 104 5.48 -7.73 35.61
CA TRP A 104 4.34 -6.81 35.53
C TRP A 104 3.30 -7.22 34.48
N ALA A 105 3.72 -7.56 33.26
CA ALA A 105 2.79 -7.86 32.16
C ALA A 105 3.45 -8.67 31.02
N GLY A 106 2.63 -9.42 30.27
CA GLY A 106 2.97 -9.98 28.96
C GLY A 106 3.58 -11.38 28.92
N GLU A 107 3.62 -12.12 30.03
CA GLU A 107 3.93 -13.55 30.05
C GLU A 107 2.86 -14.33 30.79
N ASN A 108 2.10 -15.16 30.07
CA ASN A 108 1.12 -16.08 30.60
C ASN A 108 0.14 -15.45 31.62
N ASP A 109 -0.31 -14.21 31.36
CA ASP A 109 -1.06 -13.40 32.32
C ASP A 109 -2.20 -12.62 31.62
N SER A 110 -3.42 -12.71 32.18
CA SER A 110 -4.62 -12.10 31.60
C SER A 110 -4.78 -12.38 30.09
N ASP A 111 -4.72 -11.37 29.22
CA ASP A 111 -4.91 -11.52 27.77
C ASP A 111 -3.70 -12.24 27.10
N SER A 112 -2.54 -12.27 27.76
CA SER A 112 -1.34 -12.98 27.31
C SER A 112 -1.27 -14.44 27.80
N LYS A 113 -2.33 -14.94 28.46
CA LYS A 113 -2.39 -16.30 29.01
C LYS A 113 -2.09 -17.35 27.93
N GLY A 114 -1.21 -18.29 28.26
CA GLY A 114 -0.74 -19.34 27.36
C GLY A 114 0.45 -18.96 26.47
N GLY A 115 0.90 -17.69 26.47
CA GLY A 115 1.99 -17.23 25.61
C GLY A 115 2.68 -15.97 26.11
N PHE A 116 3.09 -15.14 25.16
CA PHE A 116 3.80 -13.88 25.40
C PHE A 116 3.15 -12.73 24.63
N SER A 117 3.39 -11.51 25.10
CA SER A 117 3.02 -10.26 24.44
C SER A 117 4.18 -9.28 24.55
N VAL A 118 5.04 -9.26 23.51
CA VAL A 118 6.15 -8.32 23.33
C VAL A 118 5.88 -7.55 22.03
N TRP A 119 5.60 -6.26 22.14
CA TRP A 119 5.02 -5.48 21.04
C TRP A 119 5.83 -4.24 20.67
N ALA A 120 5.61 -3.80 19.43
CA ALA A 120 5.96 -2.50 18.85
C ALA A 120 7.33 -1.96 19.30
N PRO A 121 8.43 -2.67 18.99
CA PRO A 121 9.74 -2.21 19.38
C PRO A 121 10.23 -1.09 18.47
N ASP A 122 11.16 -0.29 18.98
CA ASP A 122 11.99 0.61 18.18
C ASP A 122 13.48 0.33 18.42
N VAL A 123 14.27 0.40 17.35
CA VAL A 123 15.68 0.00 17.33
C VAL A 123 16.54 1.06 16.68
N PHE A 124 17.60 1.48 17.39
CA PHE A 124 18.56 2.44 16.87
C PHE A 124 19.95 2.21 17.45
N TRP A 125 20.97 2.75 16.78
CA TRP A 125 22.33 2.79 17.32
C TRP A 125 22.49 4.02 18.22
N ASN A 126 22.74 3.80 19.50
CA ASN A 126 23.13 4.85 20.43
C ASN A 126 24.65 4.83 20.60
N LYS A 127 25.35 5.83 20.04
CA LYS A 127 26.81 5.97 20.16
C LYS A 127 27.30 6.34 21.56
N ASP A 128 26.42 6.91 22.39
CA ASP A 128 26.77 7.50 23.69
C ASP A 128 26.47 6.55 24.86
N TYR A 129 25.70 5.48 24.62
CA TYR A 129 25.38 4.47 25.63
C TYR A 129 26.64 3.84 26.21
N VAL A 130 26.74 3.78 27.54
CA VAL A 130 27.87 3.17 28.26
C VAL A 130 27.50 1.72 28.62
N ASN A 131 28.17 0.77 28.01
CA ASN A 131 28.02 -0.65 28.28
C ASN A 131 28.52 -1.02 29.69
N THR A 132 28.13 -2.19 30.17
CA THR A 132 28.53 -2.69 31.50
C THR A 132 30.04 -2.89 31.66
N ASP A 133 30.77 -3.04 30.54
CA ASP A 133 32.23 -3.11 30.51
C ASP A 133 32.92 -1.74 30.39
N GLY A 134 32.15 -0.64 30.40
CA GLY A 134 32.63 0.73 30.27
C GLY A 134 32.84 1.21 28.82
N THR A 135 32.72 0.34 27.82
CA THR A 135 32.80 0.75 26.41
C THR A 135 31.58 1.58 26.00
N LYS A 136 31.71 2.40 24.95
CA LYS A 136 30.60 3.20 24.42
C LYS A 136 30.04 2.63 23.14
N GLY A 137 28.72 2.80 22.99
CA GLY A 137 27.99 2.44 21.79
C GLY A 137 27.26 1.11 21.95
N ALA A 138 25.97 1.09 21.64
CA ALA A 138 25.18 -0.13 21.51
C ALA A 138 23.98 0.10 20.59
N TYR A 139 23.51 -0.97 19.93
CA TYR A 139 22.13 -0.99 19.45
C TYR A 139 21.22 -1.12 20.67
N MET A 140 20.22 -0.26 20.74
CA MET A 140 19.19 -0.30 21.77
C MET A 140 17.89 -0.75 21.12
N ILE A 141 17.16 -1.62 21.80
CA ILE A 141 15.78 -1.97 21.46
C ILE A 141 14.88 -1.55 22.62
N TYR A 142 14.01 -0.58 22.38
CA TYR A 142 12.92 -0.21 23.28
C TYR A 142 11.71 -1.01 22.86
N PHE A 143 11.02 -1.64 23.80
CA PHE A 143 9.86 -2.49 23.53
C PHE A 143 8.88 -2.39 24.69
N CYS A 144 7.68 -2.96 24.52
CA CYS A 144 6.74 -3.08 25.62
C CYS A 144 6.24 -4.51 25.80
N THR A 145 5.79 -4.82 27.02
CA THR A 145 5.01 -6.02 27.32
C THR A 145 3.64 -5.64 27.84
N SER A 146 2.61 -6.44 27.53
CA SER A 146 1.22 -6.08 27.84
C SER A 146 0.36 -7.29 28.21
N SER A 147 -0.54 -7.10 29.18
CA SER A 147 -1.45 -8.14 29.66
C SER A 147 -2.93 -7.76 29.56
N THR A 148 -3.24 -6.46 29.41
CA THR A 148 -4.60 -5.94 29.20
C THR A 148 -4.55 -4.69 28.33
N ALA A 149 -5.71 -4.11 28.01
CA ALA A 149 -5.79 -2.83 27.28
C ALA A 149 -5.14 -1.61 28.00
N ILE A 150 -4.75 -1.75 29.27
CA ILE A 150 -4.15 -0.66 30.05
C ILE A 150 -2.93 -1.08 30.89
N ARG A 151 -2.75 -2.38 31.20
CA ARG A 151 -1.63 -2.86 32.03
C ARG A 151 -0.48 -3.33 31.15
N SER A 152 0.50 -2.44 31.04
CA SER A 152 1.67 -2.62 30.18
C SER A 152 2.91 -2.00 30.85
N VAL A 153 4.08 -2.35 30.33
CA VAL A 153 5.36 -1.73 30.72
C VAL A 153 6.26 -1.55 29.50
N ILE A 154 6.86 -0.38 29.37
CA ILE A 154 7.93 -0.09 28.41
C ILE A 154 9.27 -0.43 29.06
N SER A 155 10.13 -1.10 28.31
CA SER A 155 11.45 -1.56 28.74
C SER A 155 12.45 -1.43 27.60
N TYR A 156 13.74 -1.65 27.90
CA TYR A 156 14.76 -1.69 26.86
C TYR A 156 15.84 -2.74 27.12
N ALA A 157 16.49 -3.13 26.04
CA ALA A 157 17.60 -4.05 26.00
C ALA A 157 18.68 -3.53 25.03
N VAL A 158 19.90 -4.02 25.14
CA VAL A 158 21.04 -3.56 24.32
C VAL A 158 21.83 -4.71 23.70
N SER A 159 22.45 -4.45 22.55
CA SER A 159 23.34 -5.40 21.87
C SER A 159 24.44 -4.68 21.08
N GLN A 160 25.56 -5.35 20.87
CA GLN A 160 26.57 -4.91 19.90
C GLN A 160 26.23 -5.31 18.47
N ASN A 161 25.29 -6.25 18.29
CA ASN A 161 24.82 -6.72 17.00
C ASN A 161 23.35 -6.35 16.81
N ILE A 162 23.01 -5.68 15.72
CA ILE A 162 21.62 -5.27 15.43
C ILE A 162 20.68 -6.48 15.33
N GLU A 163 21.19 -7.64 14.92
CA GLU A 163 20.43 -8.90 14.83
C GLU A 163 20.33 -9.65 16.17
N GLY A 164 20.86 -9.08 17.25
CA GLY A 164 20.85 -9.64 18.59
C GLY A 164 21.96 -10.69 18.87
N PRO A 165 21.86 -11.40 20.00
CA PRO A 165 20.84 -11.22 21.02
C PRO A 165 21.02 -9.90 21.79
N TYR A 166 19.90 -9.34 22.26
CA TYR A 166 19.81 -8.17 23.11
C TYR A 166 19.68 -8.60 24.57
N THR A 167 20.47 -7.96 25.44
CA THR A 167 20.46 -8.18 26.88
C THR A 167 19.59 -7.13 27.55
N PHE A 168 18.60 -7.57 28.31
CA PHE A 168 17.70 -6.70 29.07
C PHE A 168 18.47 -5.75 30.01
N VAL A 169 18.02 -4.50 30.11
CA VAL A 169 18.62 -3.51 31.01
C VAL A 169 17.65 -3.07 32.08
N ASP A 170 16.52 -2.45 31.71
CA ASP A 170 15.57 -1.92 32.70
C ASP A 170 14.14 -1.77 32.15
N THR A 171 13.22 -1.60 33.09
CA THR A 171 11.82 -1.18 32.90
C THR A 171 11.71 0.33 33.14
N LEU A 172 10.96 1.03 32.31
CA LEU A 172 10.92 2.50 32.28
C LEU A 172 9.57 3.07 32.71
N VAL A 173 8.49 2.73 32.01
CA VAL A 173 7.18 3.36 32.22
C VAL A 173 6.12 2.28 32.38
N TYR A 174 5.30 2.40 33.42
CA TYR A 174 4.23 1.45 33.74
C TYR A 174 2.86 2.11 33.56
N SER A 175 1.87 1.35 33.11
CA SER A 175 0.46 1.75 33.07
C SER A 175 -0.44 0.69 33.67
N GLY A 176 -1.69 1.04 33.96
CA GLY A 176 -2.71 0.10 34.46
C GLY A 176 -2.58 -0.27 35.94
N PHE A 177 -1.74 0.47 36.67
CA PHE A 177 -1.57 0.32 38.11
C PHE A 177 -2.74 0.91 38.90
N THR A 178 -2.92 0.45 40.13
CA THR A 178 -4.04 0.79 41.02
C THR A 178 -3.53 1.45 42.29
N LYS A 179 -4.39 2.23 42.94
CA LYS A 179 -4.05 2.94 44.19
C LYS A 179 -3.81 1.98 45.36
N THR A 180 -4.55 0.87 45.35
CA THR A 180 -4.52 -0.19 46.37
C THR A 180 -4.25 -1.55 45.72
N ASP A 181 -4.08 -2.57 46.54
CA ASP A 181 -3.90 -3.94 46.07
C ASP A 181 -5.13 -4.42 45.30
N GLN A 182 -4.91 -4.81 44.05
CA GLN A 182 -5.92 -5.31 43.12
C GLN A 182 -5.28 -6.23 42.09
N LYS A 183 -6.05 -7.13 41.49
CA LYS A 183 -5.61 -8.03 40.42
C LYS A 183 -6.57 -7.96 39.24
N ASP A 184 -6.07 -8.22 38.04
CA ASP A 184 -6.93 -8.44 36.88
C ASP A 184 -7.56 -9.84 36.91
N GLY A 185 -8.60 -10.04 36.11
CA GLY A 185 -9.09 -11.38 35.79
C GLY A 185 -7.98 -12.23 35.15
N ASN A 186 -7.90 -13.51 35.53
CA ASN A 186 -6.86 -14.45 35.10
C ASN A 186 -5.41 -13.98 35.38
N SER A 187 -5.21 -13.18 36.44
CA SER A 187 -3.90 -12.70 36.86
C SER A 187 -3.63 -12.96 38.34
N ASN A 188 -2.38 -13.27 38.67
CA ASN A 188 -1.89 -13.29 40.05
C ASN A 188 -1.10 -12.02 40.43
N ILE A 189 -0.89 -11.11 39.48
CA ILE A 189 -0.06 -9.92 39.64
C ILE A 189 -0.86 -8.85 40.39
N ASN A 190 -0.31 -8.37 41.50
CA ASN A 190 -0.86 -7.24 42.24
C ASN A 190 -0.52 -5.93 41.52
N LYS A 191 -1.54 -5.20 41.09
CA LYS A 191 -1.44 -3.98 40.29
C LYS A 191 -1.18 -2.71 41.09
N ASN A 192 -0.99 -2.79 42.41
CA ASN A 192 -0.68 -1.61 43.21
C ASN A 192 0.52 -0.85 42.60
N TYR A 193 0.42 0.49 42.48
CA TYR A 193 1.50 1.33 41.94
C TYR A 193 2.84 1.11 42.67
N LYS A 194 2.81 0.68 43.93
CA LYS A 194 4.01 0.32 44.71
C LYS A 194 4.81 -0.86 44.13
N ASN A 195 4.20 -1.68 43.27
CA ASN A 195 4.85 -2.79 42.58
C ASN A 195 5.46 -2.39 41.23
N THR A 196 5.42 -1.09 40.90
CA THR A 196 6.11 -0.49 39.75
C THR A 196 7.40 0.20 40.21
N ASN A 197 8.05 0.98 39.35
CA ASN A 197 9.18 1.82 39.76
C ASN A 197 8.77 3.12 40.49
N ILE A 198 7.48 3.48 40.50
CA ILE A 198 7.00 4.78 41.01
C ILE A 198 7.39 5.00 42.48
N GLN A 199 7.17 4.03 43.37
CA GLN A 199 7.48 4.22 44.80
C GLN A 199 8.98 4.44 45.03
N THR A 200 9.84 3.77 44.26
CA THR A 200 11.29 4.00 44.31
C THR A 200 11.65 5.41 43.84
N LEU A 201 11.02 5.90 42.77
CA LEU A 201 11.23 7.25 42.24
C LEU A 201 10.70 8.34 43.17
N ILE A 202 9.65 8.08 43.94
CA ILE A 202 9.19 8.97 45.01
C ILE A 202 10.21 8.97 46.15
N ASN A 203 10.62 7.80 46.63
CA ASN A 203 11.52 7.66 47.77
C ASN A 203 12.90 8.31 47.53
N ASN A 204 13.38 8.30 46.28
CA ASN A 204 14.66 8.92 45.91
C ASN A 204 14.53 10.39 45.47
N GLY A 205 13.32 10.98 45.52
CA GLY A 205 13.06 12.39 45.19
C GLY A 205 13.03 12.72 43.69
N THR A 206 12.97 11.72 42.82
CA THR A 206 12.80 11.94 41.36
C THR A 206 11.40 12.46 41.04
N LEU A 207 10.36 11.85 41.64
CA LEU A 207 8.97 12.34 41.58
C LEU A 207 8.70 13.20 42.81
N LYS A 208 8.66 14.52 42.64
CA LYS A 208 8.67 15.49 43.74
C LYS A 208 7.27 15.77 44.27
N ASP A 209 6.23 15.57 43.47
CA ASP A 209 4.85 15.78 43.90
C ASP A 209 4.24 14.49 44.49
N GLY A 210 5.00 13.38 44.46
CA GLY A 210 4.64 12.12 45.07
C GLY A 210 3.69 11.30 44.20
N VAL A 211 2.55 10.91 44.75
CA VAL A 211 1.53 10.16 44.02
C VAL A 211 0.51 11.15 43.46
N ASN A 212 0.45 11.29 42.13
CA ASN A 212 -0.53 12.15 41.47
C ASN A 212 -1.94 11.53 41.53
N SER A 213 -2.91 12.28 42.04
CA SER A 213 -4.32 11.84 42.14
C SER A 213 -4.98 11.62 40.78
N GLU A 214 -4.56 12.34 39.73
CA GLU A 214 -5.11 12.21 38.37
C GLU A 214 -4.83 10.84 37.75
N TRP A 215 -3.85 10.10 38.27
CA TRP A 215 -3.57 8.72 37.85
C TRP A 215 -4.72 7.76 38.17
N PHE A 216 -5.68 8.15 39.02
CA PHE A 216 -6.71 7.25 39.51
C PHE A 216 -8.13 7.80 39.32
N THR A 217 -9.05 6.89 38.98
CA THR A 217 -10.50 7.10 39.13
C THR A 217 -10.98 6.18 40.23
N GLY A 218 -11.15 6.73 41.44
CA GLY A 218 -11.27 5.93 42.66
C GLY A 218 -9.96 5.20 42.95
N ASN A 219 -10.00 3.85 43.00
CA ASN A 219 -8.80 3.02 43.17
C ASN A 219 -8.22 2.50 41.84
N ASN A 220 -8.93 2.67 40.73
CA ASN A 220 -8.55 2.13 39.42
C ASN A 220 -7.68 3.12 38.65
N TYR A 221 -6.88 2.61 37.71
CA TYR A 221 -6.12 3.44 36.77
C TYR A 221 -7.03 4.36 35.94
N ASN A 222 -6.73 5.65 35.90
CA ASN A 222 -7.45 6.62 35.07
C ASN A 222 -6.87 6.66 33.67
N ASN A 223 -7.29 5.72 32.81
CA ASN A 223 -6.87 5.69 31.42
C ASN A 223 -7.56 6.77 30.53
N ALA A 224 -8.36 7.69 31.08
CA ALA A 224 -8.75 8.89 30.35
C ALA A 224 -7.70 9.99 30.47
N TYR A 225 -6.94 9.98 31.57
CA TYR A 225 -5.80 10.87 31.82
C TYR A 225 -4.48 10.24 31.38
N GLY A 226 -4.13 9.08 31.96
CA GLY A 226 -2.85 8.42 31.79
C GLY A 226 -2.77 7.52 30.55
N PRO A 227 -1.58 7.36 29.94
CA PRO A 227 -1.38 6.58 28.72
C PRO A 227 -1.46 5.08 28.97
N ASN A 228 -1.68 4.30 27.90
CA ASN A 228 -1.23 2.91 27.91
C ASN A 228 0.27 2.88 27.57
N ALA A 229 1.11 2.27 28.39
CA ALA A 229 2.57 2.27 28.25
C ALA A 229 3.03 1.22 27.22
N ILE A 230 2.74 1.49 25.96
CA ILE A 230 3.16 0.70 24.79
C ILE A 230 3.61 1.61 23.64
N ASP A 231 4.08 1.00 22.56
CA ASP A 231 4.48 1.65 21.29
C ASP A 231 5.57 2.73 21.45
N PRO A 232 6.71 2.43 22.10
CA PRO A 232 7.82 3.38 22.20
C PRO A 232 8.45 3.66 20.82
N THR A 233 8.73 4.92 20.53
CA THR A 233 9.65 5.35 19.47
C THR A 233 10.68 6.30 20.07
N VAL A 234 11.95 6.09 19.73
CA VAL A 234 13.08 6.88 20.21
C VAL A 234 13.71 7.65 19.06
N PHE A 235 13.96 8.93 19.27
CA PHE A 235 14.60 9.78 18.27
C PHE A 235 15.54 10.80 18.92
N GLU A 236 16.56 11.20 18.18
CA GLU A 236 17.42 12.31 18.53
C GLU A 236 16.88 13.60 17.90
N ASP A 237 16.80 14.67 18.69
CA ASP A 237 16.39 15.98 18.21
C ASP A 237 17.55 16.75 17.56
N LYS A 238 17.28 17.92 16.98
CA LYS A 238 18.29 18.73 16.28
C LYS A 238 19.40 19.28 17.19
N ASP A 239 19.16 19.33 18.49
CA ASP A 239 20.11 19.79 19.50
C ASP A 239 20.88 18.62 20.13
N GLY A 240 20.61 17.40 19.66
CA GLY A 240 21.24 16.19 20.17
C GLY A 240 20.74 15.81 21.55
N LYS A 241 19.47 16.01 21.89
CA LYS A 241 18.81 15.30 23.01
C LYS A 241 18.10 14.07 22.49
N LEU A 242 18.00 13.05 23.34
CA LEU A 242 17.30 11.81 23.02
C LEU A 242 15.92 11.84 23.65
N TRP A 243 14.90 11.47 22.89
CA TRP A 243 13.51 11.51 23.31
C TRP A 243 12.84 10.17 23.05
N MET A 244 11.89 9.80 23.91
CA MET A 244 10.97 8.69 23.69
C MET A 244 9.55 9.19 23.65
N THR A 245 8.85 8.99 22.53
CA THR A 245 7.40 9.11 22.44
C THR A 245 6.75 7.75 22.60
N TYR A 246 5.58 7.68 23.22
CA TYR A 246 4.86 6.42 23.44
C TYR A 246 3.38 6.69 23.75
N GLY A 247 2.57 5.64 23.70
CA GLY A 247 1.15 5.70 24.05
C GLY A 247 0.26 5.02 23.02
N SER A 248 -0.83 4.44 23.51
CA SER A 248 -1.88 3.86 22.68
C SER A 248 -3.25 4.09 23.33
N TRP A 249 -4.13 4.76 22.58
CA TRP A 249 -5.47 5.15 23.00
C TRP A 249 -5.44 5.90 24.33
N SER A 250 -6.28 5.52 25.29
CA SER A 250 -6.23 5.95 26.69
C SER A 250 -6.02 7.47 26.86
N GLY A 251 -5.08 7.89 27.70
CA GLY A 251 -4.72 9.28 27.92
C GLY A 251 -4.09 10.00 26.73
N GLY A 252 -3.79 9.29 25.64
CA GLY A 252 -3.11 9.80 24.45
C GLY A 252 -1.63 9.44 24.42
N ILE A 253 -0.90 10.21 23.62
CA ILE A 253 0.53 10.06 23.34
C ILE A 253 1.32 11.03 24.21
N TYR A 254 2.38 10.53 24.83
CA TYR A 254 3.26 11.26 25.71
C TYR A 254 4.71 11.20 25.21
N ILE A 255 5.53 12.17 25.62
CA ILE A 255 6.95 12.23 25.30
C ILE A 255 7.79 12.49 26.56
N LEU A 256 8.95 11.84 26.64
CA LEU A 256 9.92 11.92 27.72
C LEU A 256 11.33 12.13 27.16
N GLU A 257 12.16 12.91 27.85
CA GLU A 257 13.60 12.98 27.56
C GLU A 257 14.28 11.71 28.10
N LEU A 258 15.29 11.23 27.39
CA LEU A 258 16.12 10.08 27.76
C LEU A 258 17.56 10.53 28.00
N ASP A 259 18.18 9.99 29.04
CA ASP A 259 19.62 10.09 29.24
C ASP A 259 20.34 9.24 28.19
N LYS A 260 21.19 9.86 27.37
CA LYS A 260 21.88 9.17 26.28
C LYS A 260 22.89 8.13 26.72
N THR A 261 23.47 8.30 27.91
CA THR A 261 24.54 7.43 28.39
C THR A 261 23.97 6.15 29.01
N THR A 262 22.76 6.21 29.55
CA THR A 262 22.11 5.09 30.24
C THR A 262 20.89 4.56 29.51
N GLY A 263 20.28 5.33 28.60
CA GLY A 263 18.99 5.02 27.97
C GLY A 263 17.78 5.15 28.90
N LYS A 264 17.97 5.59 30.15
CA LYS A 264 16.88 5.74 31.12
C LYS A 264 16.11 7.03 30.91
N VAL A 265 14.87 7.04 31.37
CA VAL A 265 14.00 8.22 31.36
C VAL A 265 14.55 9.29 32.31
N ILE A 266 14.59 10.53 31.83
CA ILE A 266 14.70 11.73 32.66
C ILE A 266 13.27 12.21 32.93
N TYR A 267 12.72 11.80 34.08
CA TYR A 267 11.35 12.16 34.46
C TYR A 267 11.24 13.66 34.73
N PRO A 268 10.15 14.33 34.30
CA PRO A 268 9.95 15.76 34.59
C PRO A 268 9.98 16.06 36.09
N GLY A 269 9.51 15.12 36.91
CA GLY A 269 9.59 15.16 38.37
C GLY A 269 8.66 16.17 39.05
N LYS A 270 7.94 17.00 38.28
CA LYS A 270 6.84 17.86 38.75
C LYS A 270 5.73 17.93 37.71
N ASN A 271 4.50 18.00 38.20
CA ASN A 271 3.33 18.26 37.38
C ASN A 271 3.31 19.74 36.98
N SER A 272 3.09 20.02 35.71
CA SER A 272 3.02 21.39 35.19
C SER A 272 2.23 21.45 33.89
N LYS A 273 2.29 22.60 33.21
CA LYS A 273 1.74 22.78 31.87
C LYS A 273 2.79 23.41 30.97
N THR A 274 2.77 23.00 29.72
CA THR A 274 3.47 23.70 28.64
C THR A 274 2.90 25.12 28.45
N ALA A 275 3.63 25.99 27.75
CA ALA A 275 3.18 27.35 27.48
C ALA A 275 1.84 27.42 26.74
N ASP A 276 1.53 26.42 25.90
CA ASP A 276 0.25 26.30 25.20
C ASP A 276 -0.82 25.50 25.97
N GLY A 277 -0.56 25.16 27.24
CA GLY A 277 -1.54 24.63 28.18
C GLY A 277 -1.69 23.11 28.22
N ARG A 278 -0.89 22.36 27.43
CA ARG A 278 -0.88 20.89 27.50
C ARG A 278 -0.27 20.40 28.80
N VAL A 279 -0.76 19.26 29.28
CA VAL A 279 -0.32 18.61 30.52
C VAL A 279 1.13 18.15 30.40
N VAL A 280 1.92 18.44 31.44
CA VAL A 280 3.18 17.79 31.74
C VAL A 280 2.99 17.04 33.04
N ASP A 281 2.96 15.72 32.97
CA ASP A 281 2.86 14.84 34.13
C ASP A 281 4.26 14.52 34.65
N GLU A 282 4.45 14.52 35.97
CA GLU A 282 5.75 14.29 36.59
C GLU A 282 6.41 12.95 36.23
N TYR A 283 5.60 11.94 35.90
CA TYR A 283 6.04 10.58 35.56
C TYR A 283 5.84 10.27 34.08
N PHE A 284 4.66 10.55 33.52
CA PHE A 284 4.33 10.18 32.14
C PHE A 284 4.96 11.11 31.09
N GLY A 285 5.34 12.34 31.46
CA GLY A 285 5.92 13.30 30.52
C GLY A 285 4.91 14.29 29.95
N THR A 286 5.27 14.91 28.82
CA THR A 286 4.43 15.91 28.14
C THR A 286 3.42 15.22 27.22
N LYS A 287 2.13 15.55 27.33
CA LYS A 287 1.11 15.06 26.39
C LYS A 287 1.22 15.79 25.04
N ILE A 288 1.38 15.03 23.96
CA ILE A 288 1.61 15.58 22.61
C ILE A 288 0.55 15.21 21.57
N ALA A 289 -0.27 14.19 21.81
CA ALA A 289 -1.43 13.90 20.97
C ALA A 289 -2.52 13.10 21.70
N GLY A 290 -3.73 13.05 21.14
CA GLY A 290 -4.82 12.20 21.63
C GLY A 290 -5.40 12.65 22.96
N GLY A 291 -6.02 11.70 23.68
CA GLY A 291 -6.67 11.92 24.97
C GLY A 291 -8.04 11.28 25.09
N PHE A 292 -8.53 11.13 26.32
CA PHE A 292 -9.91 10.75 26.62
C PHE A 292 -10.36 9.44 25.95
N ARG A 293 -9.47 8.45 25.87
CA ARG A 293 -9.70 7.10 25.32
C ARG A 293 -9.99 7.07 23.82
N LYS A 294 -9.78 8.17 23.11
CA LYS A 294 -9.84 8.18 21.64
C LYS A 294 -8.72 7.34 21.06
N SER A 295 -8.95 6.79 19.88
CA SER A 295 -7.95 6.00 19.17
C SER A 295 -6.75 6.84 18.74
N GLY A 296 -5.58 6.20 18.68
CA GLY A 296 -4.31 6.86 18.44
C GLY A 296 -3.17 6.06 19.07
N GLU A 297 -2.35 5.42 18.24
CA GLU A 297 -1.25 4.54 18.67
C GLU A 297 -0.13 4.51 17.62
N GLY A 298 0.95 3.77 17.89
CA GLY A 298 2.15 3.73 17.04
C GLY A 298 2.72 5.12 16.75
N PRO A 299 2.99 5.95 17.79
CA PRO A 299 3.51 7.30 17.57
C PRO A 299 4.94 7.21 17.03
N TYR A 300 5.21 7.85 15.89
CA TYR A 300 6.56 7.94 15.33
C TYR A 300 6.93 9.39 15.06
N ILE A 301 8.05 9.86 15.63
CA ILE A 301 8.54 11.21 15.41
C ILE A 301 9.82 11.16 14.58
N LEU A 302 9.85 11.98 13.53
CA LEU A 302 11.00 12.13 12.65
C LEU A 302 11.29 13.62 12.45
N TYR A 303 12.50 14.04 12.80
CA TYR A 303 12.99 15.37 12.48
C TYR A 303 13.50 15.42 11.02
N ASP A 304 13.03 16.41 10.27
CA ASP A 304 13.47 16.67 8.91
C ASP A 304 14.14 18.03 8.82
N LYS A 305 15.46 18.00 8.62
CA LYS A 305 16.31 19.20 8.54
C LYS A 305 16.00 20.10 7.35
N ASP A 306 15.45 19.57 6.25
CA ASP A 306 15.20 20.39 5.06
C ASP A 306 13.94 21.25 5.22
N SER A 307 12.98 20.78 6.03
CA SER A 307 11.80 21.56 6.41
C SER A 307 11.92 22.22 7.79
N ASP A 308 12.93 21.84 8.59
CA ASP A 308 13.10 22.19 10.01
C ASP A 308 11.81 21.90 10.80
N TYR A 309 11.25 20.69 10.65
CA TYR A 309 10.05 20.27 11.37
C TYR A 309 10.26 18.87 11.96
N TYR A 310 9.69 18.66 13.14
CA TYR A 310 9.42 17.34 13.69
C TYR A 310 8.06 16.90 13.16
N TYR A 311 8.00 15.77 12.48
CA TYR A 311 6.75 15.17 12.02
C TYR A 311 6.31 14.08 12.99
N LEU A 312 5.09 14.20 13.51
CA LEU A 312 4.46 13.17 14.34
C LEU A 312 3.46 12.38 13.49
N TYR A 313 3.74 11.09 13.33
CA TYR A 313 2.81 10.12 12.78
C TYR A 313 2.09 9.38 13.91
N VAL A 314 0.79 9.13 13.75
CA VAL A 314 -0.03 8.33 14.67
C VAL A 314 -1.06 7.55 13.86
N SER A 315 -1.40 6.32 14.26
CA SER A 315 -2.46 5.54 13.61
C SER A 315 -3.75 5.57 14.43
N TYR A 316 -4.86 5.93 13.78
CA TYR A 316 -6.19 5.97 14.39
C TYR A 316 -6.97 4.69 14.11
N GLU A 317 -7.98 4.45 14.95
CA GLU A 317 -8.89 3.29 14.93
C GLU A 317 -8.20 1.94 15.16
N GLY A 318 -8.88 0.82 14.88
CA GLY A 318 -8.37 -0.52 15.16
C GLY A 318 -7.62 -1.17 14.00
N LEU A 319 -6.55 -1.90 14.32
CA LEU A 319 -5.64 -2.58 13.38
C LEU A 319 -6.27 -3.69 12.52
N ALA A 320 -7.41 -4.26 12.94
CA ALA A 320 -8.06 -5.36 12.24
C ALA A 320 -8.45 -4.95 10.81
N GLN A 321 -8.59 -5.90 9.89
CA GLN A 321 -8.91 -5.64 8.48
C GLN A 321 -10.13 -4.71 8.28
N ASN A 322 -11.09 -4.78 9.20
CA ASN A 322 -12.31 -3.98 9.20
C ASN A 322 -12.39 -2.97 10.36
N GLY A 323 -11.29 -2.76 11.09
CA GLY A 323 -11.19 -1.89 12.25
C GLY A 323 -10.97 -0.41 11.93
N GLY A 324 -10.72 -0.06 10.66
CA GLY A 324 -10.62 1.33 10.21
C GLY A 324 -9.24 1.97 10.35
N TYR A 325 -8.18 1.18 10.59
CA TYR A 325 -6.83 1.69 10.77
C TYR A 325 -6.40 2.67 9.67
N ASN A 326 -5.95 3.85 10.08
CA ASN A 326 -5.53 4.91 9.16
C ASN A 326 -4.45 5.81 9.79
N MET A 327 -3.45 6.18 9.00
CA MET A 327 -2.33 7.00 9.45
C MET A 327 -2.68 8.49 9.43
N ARG A 328 -2.24 9.19 10.49
CA ARG A 328 -2.36 10.63 10.69
C ARG A 328 -0.99 11.27 10.80
N LEU A 329 -0.90 12.53 10.38
CA LEU A 329 0.33 13.31 10.36
C LEU A 329 0.09 14.71 10.93
N PHE A 330 1.04 15.15 11.75
CA PHE A 330 1.15 16.47 12.35
C PHE A 330 2.62 16.95 12.26
N ARG A 331 2.87 18.22 12.57
CA ARG A 331 4.23 18.75 12.71
C ARG A 331 4.38 19.75 13.84
N SER A 332 5.61 19.92 14.32
CA SER A 332 6.01 20.89 15.33
C SER A 332 7.41 21.43 15.05
N LYS A 333 7.72 22.64 15.53
CA LYS A 333 9.09 23.20 15.55
C LYS A 333 9.92 22.72 16.74
N SER A 334 9.27 22.14 17.75
CA SER A 334 9.88 21.58 18.95
C SER A 334 9.57 20.07 19.07
N PRO A 335 10.49 19.26 19.61
CA PRO A 335 10.30 17.81 19.73
C PRO A 335 9.09 17.44 20.59
N ASP A 336 8.78 18.25 21.61
CA ASP A 336 7.68 18.07 22.53
C ASP A 336 6.42 18.88 22.17
N GLY A 337 6.31 19.36 20.93
CA GLY A 337 5.12 20.03 20.41
C GLY A 337 5.07 21.55 20.68
N PRO A 338 3.93 22.20 20.43
CA PRO A 338 2.66 21.60 20.01
C PRO A 338 2.70 21.07 18.58
N TYR A 339 2.16 19.86 18.41
CA TYR A 339 1.96 19.27 17.09
C TYR A 339 0.63 19.72 16.49
N THR A 340 0.68 20.29 15.29
CA THR A 340 -0.50 20.77 14.57
C THR A 340 -0.60 20.14 13.19
N ASP A 341 -1.80 20.07 12.64
CA ASP A 341 -2.07 19.56 11.29
C ASP A 341 -2.15 20.68 10.23
N ALA A 342 -2.47 20.34 8.98
CA ALA A 342 -2.55 21.32 7.88
C ALA A 342 -3.73 22.30 8.02
N ALA A 343 -4.75 21.96 8.82
CA ALA A 343 -5.87 22.84 9.15
C ALA A 343 -5.62 23.67 10.43
N GLY A 344 -4.48 23.45 11.10
CA GLY A 344 -4.10 24.15 12.33
C GLY A 344 -4.68 23.55 13.62
N HIS A 345 -5.29 22.37 13.58
CA HIS A 345 -5.75 21.72 14.81
C HIS A 345 -4.58 21.16 15.61
N ASN A 346 -4.64 21.30 16.93
CA ASN A 346 -3.70 20.65 17.86
C ASN A 346 -3.99 19.14 17.93
N ALA A 347 -2.94 18.33 17.95
CA ALA A 347 -3.04 16.89 18.08
C ALA A 347 -3.60 16.43 19.44
N VAL A 348 -3.44 17.24 20.51
CA VAL A 348 -4.00 16.99 21.84
C VAL A 348 -5.47 17.37 21.87
N LEU A 349 -6.31 16.44 22.30
CA LEU A 349 -7.73 16.69 22.47
C LEU A 349 -7.99 17.47 23.76
N THR A 350 -9.05 18.27 23.76
CA THR A 350 -9.41 19.16 24.87
C THR A 350 -10.47 18.58 25.80
N ASN A 351 -11.30 17.66 25.30
CA ASN A 351 -12.34 17.00 26.09
C ASN A 351 -12.80 15.68 25.43
N ALA A 352 -13.50 14.84 26.20
CA ALA A 352 -13.97 13.53 25.74
C ALA A 352 -15.04 13.58 24.61
N GLY A 353 -15.78 14.68 24.51
CA GLY A 353 -16.79 14.91 23.48
C GLY A 353 -16.23 15.33 22.12
N GLN A 354 -14.97 15.79 22.07
CA GLN A 354 -14.32 16.20 20.84
C GLN A 354 -14.15 15.02 19.89
N SER A 355 -14.57 15.19 18.64
CA SER A 355 -14.26 14.22 17.58
C SER A 355 -12.83 14.40 17.12
N HIS A 356 -12.08 13.30 17.00
CA HIS A 356 -10.72 13.32 16.47
C HIS A 356 -10.65 13.05 14.97
N LYS A 357 -11.79 12.80 14.28
CA LYS A 357 -11.77 12.40 12.87
C LYS A 357 -11.15 13.46 11.96
N ASP A 358 -11.41 14.74 12.21
CA ASP A 358 -10.93 15.85 11.38
C ASP A 358 -9.58 16.42 11.85
N ILE A 359 -8.97 15.81 12.88
CA ILE A 359 -7.70 16.19 13.48
C ILE A 359 -6.59 15.28 12.91
N GLY A 360 -5.55 15.89 12.35
CA GLY A 360 -4.45 15.20 11.69
C GLY A 360 -4.69 14.97 10.21
N ILE A 361 -3.67 15.23 9.39
CA ILE A 361 -3.67 14.92 7.96
C ILE A 361 -3.83 13.42 7.80
N LYS A 362 -4.90 12.95 7.14
CA LYS A 362 -5.07 11.52 6.89
C LYS A 362 -4.15 11.10 5.74
N VAL A 363 -2.98 10.57 6.08
CA VAL A 363 -1.93 10.17 5.14
C VAL A 363 -2.44 9.06 4.23
N MET A 364 -3.12 8.06 4.81
CA MET A 364 -3.68 6.94 4.07
C MET A 364 -4.77 6.24 4.88
N GLY A 365 -5.76 5.66 4.18
CA GLY A 365 -6.80 4.79 4.76
C GLY A 365 -7.07 3.62 3.80
N ASN A 366 -8.25 3.02 3.82
CA ASN A 366 -8.57 1.90 2.92
C ASN A 366 -8.77 2.36 1.46
N TYR A 367 -8.01 1.85 0.49
CA TYR A 367 -8.10 2.31 -0.90
C TYR A 367 -7.82 1.21 -1.94
N LYS A 368 -8.26 1.47 -3.18
CA LYS A 368 -7.95 0.63 -4.35
C LYS A 368 -7.65 1.48 -5.59
N LEU A 369 -6.37 1.69 -5.85
CA LEU A 369 -5.88 2.29 -7.09
C LEU A 369 -5.83 1.27 -8.24
N PRO A 370 -5.68 1.72 -9.51
CA PRO A 370 -5.36 0.83 -10.62
C PRO A 370 -4.11 -0.01 -10.35
N TYR A 371 -4.00 -1.14 -11.04
CA TYR A 371 -2.87 -2.09 -10.96
C TYR A 371 -2.66 -2.82 -9.61
N LEU A 372 -3.42 -2.44 -8.58
CA LEU A 372 -3.54 -3.24 -7.37
C LEU A 372 -4.50 -4.42 -7.59
N ASP A 373 -4.04 -5.63 -7.30
CA ASP A 373 -4.87 -6.84 -7.33
C ASP A 373 -6.01 -6.77 -6.29
N ARG A 374 -5.72 -6.14 -5.14
CA ARG A 374 -6.59 -6.05 -3.96
C ARG A 374 -6.51 -4.66 -3.35
N ALA A 375 -7.58 -4.23 -2.70
CA ALA A 375 -7.53 -3.00 -1.90
C ALA A 375 -6.59 -3.18 -0.70
N TYR A 376 -5.85 -2.13 -0.37
CA TYR A 376 -5.18 -2.04 0.93
C TYR A 376 -6.21 -1.68 1.98
N LYS A 377 -6.10 -2.33 3.13
CA LYS A 377 -7.00 -2.17 4.26
C LYS A 377 -6.21 -2.06 5.55
N ALA A 378 -6.68 -1.21 6.44
CA ALA A 378 -6.04 -0.96 7.72
C ALA A 378 -4.51 -0.70 7.62
N PRO A 379 -4.04 0.22 6.73
CA PRO A 379 -2.63 0.59 6.71
C PRO A 379 -2.29 1.45 7.94
N GLY A 380 -1.26 1.09 8.69
CA GLY A 380 -0.81 1.89 9.83
C GLY A 380 0.33 1.28 10.61
N HIS A 381 0.51 1.82 11.83
CA HIS A 381 1.66 1.63 12.71
C HIS A 381 2.96 1.79 11.93
N ASN A 382 3.16 3.01 11.40
CA ASN A 382 4.29 3.29 10.55
C ASN A 382 5.52 3.71 11.36
N SER A 383 6.67 3.44 10.77
CA SER A 383 7.89 4.22 10.98
C SER A 383 8.18 5.07 9.72
N ALA A 384 9.13 5.98 9.83
CA ALA A 384 9.56 6.83 8.74
C ALA A 384 11.09 6.95 8.72
N LEU A 385 11.68 7.04 7.53
CA LEU A 385 13.13 7.09 7.33
C LEU A 385 13.48 8.25 6.42
N ILE A 386 14.45 9.07 6.83
CA ILE A 386 15.25 9.90 5.91
C ILE A 386 16.57 9.17 5.71
N ASP A 387 16.78 8.63 4.51
CA ASP A 387 17.97 7.85 4.22
C ASP A 387 19.18 8.79 4.13
N SER A 388 20.18 8.56 4.97
CA SER A 388 21.40 9.37 5.01
C SER A 388 22.24 9.28 3.74
N LYS A 389 22.03 8.24 2.90
CA LYS A 389 22.79 8.04 1.65
C LYS A 389 22.42 9.05 0.57
N ASP A 390 21.13 9.37 0.45
CA ASP A 390 20.62 10.20 -0.66
C ASP A 390 19.50 11.18 -0.25
N ASN A 391 19.24 11.31 1.05
CA ASN A 391 18.22 12.18 1.63
C ASN A 391 16.78 11.85 1.16
N SER A 392 16.56 10.64 0.63
CA SER A 392 15.22 10.16 0.27
C SER A 392 14.40 9.88 1.52
N ARG A 393 13.10 10.17 1.46
CA ARG A 393 12.16 9.88 2.54
C ARG A 393 11.33 8.65 2.22
N TYR A 394 11.11 7.81 3.23
CA TYR A 394 10.31 6.59 3.12
C TYR A 394 9.36 6.48 4.31
N LEU A 395 8.13 6.03 4.02
CA LEU A 395 7.14 5.60 4.99
C LEU A 395 7.08 4.07 4.98
N ILE A 396 7.33 3.44 6.11
CA ILE A 396 7.37 1.99 6.27
C ILE A 396 6.26 1.59 7.24
N TYR A 397 5.38 0.67 6.84
CA TYR A 397 4.18 0.34 7.62
C TYR A 397 3.71 -1.08 7.30
N HIS A 398 2.78 -1.61 8.09
CA HIS A 398 2.08 -2.83 7.73
C HIS A 398 0.69 -2.51 7.18
N THR A 399 0.16 -3.36 6.31
CA THR A 399 -1.23 -3.27 5.85
C THR A 399 -1.84 -4.64 5.67
N ARG A 400 -3.16 -4.71 5.84
CA ARG A 400 -4.01 -5.84 5.46
C ARG A 400 -4.59 -5.61 4.06
N PHE A 401 -5.35 -6.59 3.56
CA PHE A 401 -5.84 -6.59 2.18
C PHE A 401 -7.29 -7.04 2.09
N GLU A 402 -8.02 -6.52 1.11
CA GLU A 402 -9.34 -7.05 0.73
C GLU A 402 -9.29 -8.57 0.46
N ARG A 403 -10.19 -9.32 1.11
CA ARG A 403 -10.42 -10.77 0.93
C ARG A 403 -9.18 -11.63 1.19
N ARG A 404 -8.41 -11.28 2.22
CA ARG A 404 -7.25 -12.05 2.70
C ARG A 404 -7.18 -12.09 4.23
N ASP A 405 -8.37 -12.13 4.84
CA ASP A 405 -8.53 -12.30 6.28
C ASP A 405 -7.72 -11.23 7.06
N GLU A 406 -7.05 -11.61 8.13
CA GLU A 406 -6.15 -10.73 8.91
C GLU A 406 -4.68 -10.78 8.44
N THR A 407 -4.39 -11.36 7.26
CA THR A 407 -3.02 -11.40 6.76
C THR A 407 -2.52 -9.99 6.46
N HIS A 408 -1.34 -9.66 6.98
CA HIS A 408 -0.67 -8.38 6.76
C HIS A 408 0.73 -8.58 6.17
N GLU A 409 1.23 -7.54 5.51
CA GLU A 409 2.59 -7.50 4.98
C GLU A 409 3.16 -6.10 5.13
N VAL A 410 4.49 -6.00 5.21
CA VAL A 410 5.21 -4.72 5.18
C VAL A 410 5.05 -4.05 3.81
N ARG A 411 4.90 -2.72 3.82
CA ARG A 411 4.88 -1.84 2.65
C ARG A 411 5.81 -0.67 2.87
N VAL A 412 6.42 -0.22 1.78
CA VAL A 412 7.29 0.96 1.78
C VAL A 412 6.81 1.90 0.69
N HIS A 413 6.50 3.14 1.04
CA HIS A 413 6.18 4.20 0.08
C HIS A 413 7.21 5.31 0.19
N GLN A 414 7.65 5.86 -0.94
CA GLN A 414 8.45 7.09 -0.92
C GLN A 414 7.60 8.27 -0.44
N GLN A 415 8.24 9.23 0.21
CA GLN A 415 7.66 10.53 0.53
C GLN A 415 8.48 11.66 -0.06
N PHE A 416 7.84 12.79 -0.32
CA PHE A 416 8.47 13.99 -0.84
C PHE A 416 7.94 15.21 -0.09
N LEU A 417 8.77 16.18 0.24
CA LEU A 417 8.27 17.45 0.76
C LEU A 417 7.52 18.18 -0.35
N ASN A 418 6.29 18.62 -0.07
CA ASN A 418 5.60 19.60 -0.91
C ASN A 418 6.12 21.03 -0.60
N GLU A 419 5.61 22.04 -1.31
CA GLU A 419 6.05 23.43 -1.12
C GLU A 419 5.72 24.00 0.26
N GLU A 420 4.72 23.41 0.95
CA GLU A 420 4.32 23.81 2.29
C GLU A 420 5.14 23.13 3.39
N GLY A 421 6.14 22.30 3.03
CA GLY A 421 6.94 21.54 3.99
C GLY A 421 6.14 20.45 4.69
N TRP A 422 5.32 19.70 3.94
CA TRP A 422 4.68 18.47 4.39
C TRP A 422 5.15 17.28 3.54
N PRO A 423 5.46 16.12 4.15
CA PRO A 423 5.78 14.91 3.40
C PRO A 423 4.51 14.33 2.77
N VAL A 424 4.41 14.41 1.44
CA VAL A 424 3.36 13.76 0.67
C VAL A 424 3.78 12.33 0.31
N THR A 425 2.93 11.36 0.62
CA THR A 425 3.19 9.93 0.35
C THR A 425 2.90 9.58 -1.09
N ALA A 426 3.83 8.88 -1.75
CA ALA A 426 3.68 8.44 -3.14
C ALA A 426 2.51 7.45 -3.27
N PRO A 427 1.72 7.48 -4.36
CA PRO A 427 0.56 6.58 -4.53
C PRO A 427 0.89 5.07 -4.61
N TYR A 428 2.05 4.72 -5.16
CA TYR A 428 2.53 3.33 -5.27
C TYR A 428 3.75 3.04 -4.42
N GLU A 429 3.97 1.75 -4.16
CA GLU A 429 5.10 1.26 -3.38
C GLU A 429 6.45 1.64 -4.00
N ASN A 430 7.48 1.70 -3.16
CA ASN A 430 8.85 1.89 -3.61
C ASN A 430 9.27 0.77 -4.57
N LYS A 431 9.82 1.18 -5.72
CA LYS A 431 10.44 0.32 -6.74
C LYS A 431 11.82 0.83 -7.17
N GLY A 432 12.40 1.75 -6.39
CA GLY A 432 13.64 2.44 -6.74
C GLY A 432 13.47 3.58 -7.76
N ASP A 433 12.24 4.00 -8.01
CA ASP A 433 11.96 5.15 -8.87
C ASP A 433 12.51 6.45 -8.24
N LYS A 434 12.99 7.37 -9.07
CA LYS A 434 13.50 8.68 -8.64
C LYS A 434 12.65 9.79 -9.22
N ILE A 435 12.26 10.75 -8.38
CA ILE A 435 11.50 11.93 -8.80
C ILE A 435 12.39 12.85 -9.64
N SER A 436 11.83 13.48 -10.67
CA SER A 436 12.58 14.42 -11.51
C SER A 436 12.66 15.77 -10.82
N ALA A 437 13.84 16.14 -10.32
CA ALA A 437 14.06 17.45 -9.68
C ALA A 437 13.70 18.62 -10.60
N THR A 438 13.91 18.47 -11.91
CA THR A 438 13.58 19.48 -12.94
C THR A 438 12.13 19.40 -13.44
N GLY A 439 11.31 18.53 -12.83
CA GLY A 439 9.90 18.38 -13.16
C GLY A 439 9.60 17.52 -14.39
N TYR A 440 8.39 17.71 -14.92
CA TYR A 440 7.82 16.94 -16.02
C TYR A 440 7.14 17.85 -17.05
N SER A 441 7.03 17.35 -18.28
CA SER A 441 6.35 18.09 -19.36
C SER A 441 4.83 18.12 -19.12
N ASN A 442 4.16 19.13 -19.68
CA ASN A 442 2.69 19.17 -19.67
C ASN A 442 2.09 17.93 -20.34
N ASP A 443 2.75 17.43 -21.37
CA ASP A 443 2.41 16.23 -22.12
C ASP A 443 2.42 14.95 -21.26
N ASP A 444 3.38 14.84 -20.32
CA ASP A 444 3.42 13.76 -19.33
C ASP A 444 2.29 13.87 -18.31
N ILE A 445 1.88 15.09 -17.98
CA ILE A 445 0.90 15.37 -16.92
C ILE A 445 -0.54 15.31 -17.42
N ILE A 446 -0.87 15.95 -18.54
CA ILE A 446 -2.25 16.09 -19.03
C ILE A 446 -2.85 14.72 -19.35
N GLY A 447 -4.09 14.49 -18.91
CA GLY A 447 -4.81 13.27 -19.21
C GLY A 447 -5.82 12.86 -18.14
N GLU A 448 -6.38 11.66 -18.31
CA GLU A 448 -7.35 11.08 -17.39
C GLU A 448 -6.64 10.33 -16.24
N TYR A 449 -7.04 10.60 -15.00
CA TYR A 449 -6.49 9.99 -13.79
C TYR A 449 -7.57 9.19 -13.06
N ALA A 450 -7.19 8.03 -12.51
CA ALA A 450 -7.88 7.47 -11.37
C ALA A 450 -7.54 8.35 -10.15
N PHE A 451 -8.55 8.79 -9.41
CA PHE A 451 -8.42 9.78 -8.34
C PHE A 451 -8.98 9.24 -7.04
N VAL A 452 -8.20 9.34 -5.97
CA VAL A 452 -8.58 8.97 -4.61
C VAL A 452 -8.43 10.21 -3.74
N ASP A 453 -9.46 10.53 -2.97
CA ASP A 453 -9.39 11.51 -1.89
C ASP A 453 -9.60 10.72 -0.59
N HIS A 454 -8.58 10.69 0.26
CA HIS A 454 -8.61 9.91 1.50
C HIS A 454 -9.59 10.47 2.54
N GLY A 455 -10.01 11.73 2.38
CA GLY A 455 -10.88 12.42 3.33
C GLY A 455 -10.26 12.51 4.72
N THR A 456 -11.10 12.75 5.71
CA THR A 456 -10.75 12.71 7.15
C THR A 456 -11.52 11.64 7.92
N GLN A 457 -12.52 11.00 7.29
CA GLN A 457 -13.40 10.10 8.03
C GLN A 457 -12.66 8.87 8.54
N ASN A 458 -12.99 8.42 9.74
CA ASN A 458 -12.52 7.17 10.32
C ASN A 458 -13.33 6.01 9.71
N ASP A 459 -13.09 5.76 8.41
CA ASP A 459 -13.83 4.77 7.64
C ASP A 459 -13.43 3.37 8.10
N ALA A 460 -14.34 2.66 8.77
CA ALA A 460 -14.12 1.30 9.27
C ALA A 460 -13.77 0.28 8.16
N ALA A 461 -14.74 -0.48 7.67
CA ALA A 461 -14.50 -1.52 6.66
C ALA A 461 -14.48 -0.99 5.22
N SER A 462 -14.97 0.22 4.99
CA SER A 462 -15.22 0.79 3.66
C SER A 462 -13.94 1.07 2.90
N ILE A 463 -13.92 0.75 1.60
CA ILE A 463 -12.84 1.10 0.68
C ILE A 463 -13.22 2.41 -0.01
N ILE A 464 -12.32 3.39 0.01
CA ILE A 464 -12.53 4.70 -0.62
C ILE A 464 -12.81 4.51 -2.12
N LYS A 465 -13.85 5.19 -2.59
CA LYS A 465 -14.28 5.11 -3.99
C LYS A 465 -13.36 5.91 -4.90
N THR A 466 -12.62 5.19 -5.75
CA THR A 466 -11.83 5.80 -6.82
C THR A 466 -12.72 6.48 -7.86
N LYS A 467 -12.50 7.78 -8.06
CA LYS A 467 -13.15 8.61 -9.08
C LYS A 467 -12.28 8.67 -10.34
N THR A 468 -12.83 9.28 -11.38
CA THR A 468 -12.08 9.62 -12.60
C THR A 468 -12.05 11.12 -12.75
N VAL A 469 -10.87 11.71 -12.87
CA VAL A 469 -10.69 13.14 -13.12
C VAL A 469 -9.83 13.32 -14.37
N THR A 470 -9.80 14.52 -14.92
CA THR A 470 -8.94 14.87 -16.05
C THR A 470 -8.28 16.20 -15.80
N LEU A 471 -6.94 16.18 -15.83
CA LEU A 471 -6.11 17.38 -15.84
C LEU A 471 -6.06 17.88 -17.29
N GLN A 472 -6.68 19.02 -17.56
CA GLN A 472 -6.77 19.62 -18.89
C GLN A 472 -5.56 20.52 -19.16
N SER A 473 -5.26 20.75 -20.45
CA SER A 473 -4.15 21.61 -20.87
C SER A 473 -4.29 23.08 -20.48
N ASN A 474 -5.50 23.55 -20.18
CA ASN A 474 -5.78 24.91 -19.73
C ASN A 474 -5.73 25.06 -18.20
N GLY A 475 -5.13 24.10 -17.48
CA GLY A 475 -5.03 24.13 -16.02
C GLY A 475 -6.32 23.81 -15.27
N THR A 476 -7.38 23.32 -15.95
CA THR A 476 -8.63 22.93 -15.27
C THR A 476 -8.67 21.44 -14.93
N ILE A 477 -9.37 21.10 -13.85
CA ILE A 477 -9.71 19.73 -13.44
C ILE A 477 -11.19 19.51 -13.75
N THR A 478 -11.50 18.40 -14.41
CA THR A 478 -12.88 18.01 -14.77
C THR A 478 -13.16 16.55 -14.44
N GLY A 479 -14.44 16.14 -14.42
CA GLY A 479 -14.84 14.75 -14.19
C GLY A 479 -15.50 14.57 -12.81
N GLY A 480 -15.00 13.63 -12.01
CA GLY A 480 -15.55 13.29 -10.70
C GLY A 480 -15.35 14.36 -9.62
N VAL A 481 -14.49 15.33 -9.89
CA VAL A 481 -14.37 16.61 -9.17
C VAL A 481 -14.07 17.72 -10.19
N THR A 482 -14.27 18.97 -9.80
CA THR A 482 -13.95 20.15 -10.62
C THR A 482 -13.03 21.10 -9.86
N GLY A 483 -12.13 21.77 -10.59
CA GLY A 483 -11.15 22.64 -9.97
C GLY A 483 -10.10 23.14 -10.96
N THR A 484 -8.96 23.55 -10.43
CA THR A 484 -7.78 23.95 -11.21
C THR A 484 -6.54 23.20 -10.70
N TRP A 485 -5.55 23.07 -11.57
CA TRP A 485 -4.24 22.54 -11.26
C TRP A 485 -3.17 23.40 -11.94
N ALA A 486 -2.01 23.46 -11.31
CA ALA A 486 -0.81 24.08 -11.84
C ALA A 486 0.42 23.25 -11.45
N LYS A 487 1.44 23.27 -12.31
CA LYS A 487 2.79 22.84 -11.96
C LYS A 487 3.66 24.08 -11.75
N LYS A 488 4.73 23.93 -10.98
CA LYS A 488 5.79 24.94 -10.92
C LYS A 488 6.92 24.55 -11.87
N ASP A 489 7.15 25.37 -12.89
CA ASP A 489 8.14 25.07 -13.92
C ASP A 489 9.55 24.86 -13.34
N GLY A 490 10.28 23.92 -13.93
CA GLY A 490 11.59 23.50 -13.44
C GLY A 490 11.56 22.67 -12.15
N THR A 491 10.39 22.25 -11.66
CA THR A 491 10.25 21.45 -10.43
C THR A 491 9.20 20.35 -10.57
N TYR A 492 9.18 19.40 -9.63
CA TYR A 492 8.13 18.38 -9.53
C TYR A 492 6.84 18.86 -8.82
N TYR A 493 6.79 20.10 -8.35
CA TYR A 493 5.68 20.56 -7.53
C TYR A 493 4.36 20.69 -8.29
N MET A 494 3.29 20.32 -7.59
CA MET A 494 1.91 20.40 -8.03
C MET A 494 1.10 21.21 -7.03
N ASN A 495 0.30 22.15 -7.54
CA ASN A 495 -0.73 22.83 -6.78
C ASN A 495 -2.10 22.56 -7.42
N ALA A 496 -3.13 22.41 -6.60
CA ALA A 496 -4.51 22.27 -7.08
C ALA A 496 -5.49 23.03 -6.18
N THR A 497 -6.59 23.48 -6.77
CA THR A 497 -7.75 23.99 -6.02
C THR A 497 -8.97 23.20 -6.42
N ILE A 498 -9.55 22.45 -5.49
CA ILE A 498 -10.73 21.60 -5.73
C ILE A 498 -11.79 22.02 -4.72
N SER A 499 -12.97 22.43 -5.21
CA SER A 499 -14.06 22.92 -4.35
C SER A 499 -13.63 23.99 -3.34
N GLY A 500 -12.71 24.89 -3.73
CA GLY A 500 -12.19 25.96 -2.87
C GLY A 500 -11.05 25.55 -1.92
N VAL A 501 -10.75 24.26 -1.77
CA VAL A 501 -9.63 23.78 -0.95
C VAL A 501 -8.34 23.81 -1.76
N LYS A 502 -7.30 24.42 -1.19
CA LYS A 502 -5.95 24.44 -1.76
C LYS A 502 -5.20 23.16 -1.37
N TYR A 503 -4.56 22.53 -2.35
CA TYR A 503 -3.72 21.34 -2.21
C TYR A 503 -2.32 21.64 -2.74
N SER A 504 -1.30 21.26 -1.97
CA SER A 504 0.11 21.32 -2.37
C SER A 504 0.72 19.92 -2.36
N GLY A 505 1.50 19.60 -3.38
CA GLY A 505 1.98 18.25 -3.61
C GLY A 505 3.03 18.13 -4.71
N VAL A 506 3.14 16.94 -5.28
CA VAL A 506 4.14 16.59 -6.29
C VAL A 506 3.54 15.75 -7.41
N PHE A 507 4.09 15.91 -8.62
CA PHE A 507 4.01 14.92 -9.69
C PHE A 507 5.16 13.93 -9.58
N PHE A 508 4.91 12.66 -9.89
CA PHE A 508 5.94 11.63 -9.85
C PHE A 508 5.71 10.53 -10.89
N LEU A 509 6.72 10.25 -11.72
CA LEU A 509 6.67 9.14 -12.67
C LEU A 509 7.06 7.81 -11.99
N GLN A 510 6.04 7.09 -11.52
CA GLN A 510 6.21 5.83 -10.78
C GLN A 510 6.04 4.59 -11.65
N THR A 511 6.74 3.53 -11.31
CA THR A 511 6.43 2.17 -11.77
C THR A 511 5.06 1.78 -11.22
N ALA A 512 4.12 1.49 -12.11
CA ALA A 512 2.76 1.13 -11.74
C ALA A 512 2.74 -0.23 -11.01
N GLU A 513 1.98 -0.29 -9.92
CA GLU A 513 1.95 -1.44 -9.00
C GLU A 513 1.76 -2.77 -9.71
N ASN A 514 2.49 -3.82 -9.30
CA ASN A 514 2.44 -5.15 -9.93
C ASN A 514 2.74 -5.18 -11.45
N THR A 515 3.36 -4.15 -12.01
CA THR A 515 3.81 -4.12 -13.41
C THR A 515 5.26 -3.63 -13.53
N SER A 516 5.83 -3.67 -14.73
CA SER A 516 7.10 -3.00 -15.07
C SER A 516 6.92 -1.66 -15.79
N ALA A 517 5.67 -1.25 -16.04
CA ALA A 517 5.39 -0.03 -16.79
C ALA A 517 5.35 1.18 -15.86
N LYS A 518 5.92 2.30 -16.28
CA LYS A 518 5.77 3.57 -15.56
C LYS A 518 4.45 4.27 -15.92
N THR A 519 3.90 5.00 -14.96
CA THR A 519 2.76 5.90 -15.13
C THR A 519 2.95 7.16 -14.31
N MET A 520 2.42 8.28 -14.81
CA MET A 520 2.45 9.54 -14.07
C MET A 520 1.48 9.44 -12.88
N THR A 521 1.94 9.86 -11.72
CA THR A 521 1.12 9.97 -10.51
C THR A 521 1.22 11.38 -9.94
N PHE A 522 0.28 11.72 -9.06
CA PHE A 522 0.42 12.88 -8.19
C PHE A 522 -0.06 12.55 -6.78
N SER A 523 0.50 13.26 -5.80
CA SER A 523 0.08 13.21 -4.40
C SER A 523 0.12 14.61 -3.82
N ALA A 524 -0.93 15.03 -3.13
CA ALA A 524 -1.04 16.36 -2.53
C ALA A 524 -1.82 16.34 -1.22
N ILE A 525 -1.47 17.25 -0.31
CA ILE A 525 -2.15 17.48 0.96
C ILE A 525 -2.93 18.79 0.86
N GLY A 526 -4.18 18.75 1.29
CA GLY A 526 -5.08 19.88 1.35
C GLY A 526 -4.98 20.63 2.68
N THR A 527 -5.25 21.92 2.63
CA THR A 527 -5.49 22.80 3.81
C THR A 527 -6.60 22.31 4.75
N ASN A 528 -7.36 21.30 4.33
CA ASN A 528 -8.44 20.66 5.10
C ASN A 528 -8.06 19.25 5.61
N ASN A 529 -6.76 18.92 5.71
CA ASN A 529 -6.23 17.60 6.14
C ASN A 529 -6.48 16.42 5.19
N HIS A 530 -7.04 16.65 3.99
CA HIS A 530 -7.23 15.58 3.01
C HIS A 530 -5.94 15.30 2.25
N THR A 531 -5.60 14.01 2.07
CA THR A 531 -4.61 13.57 1.09
C THR A 531 -5.31 13.13 -0.19
N ILE A 532 -4.89 13.68 -1.34
CA ILE A 532 -5.41 13.31 -2.66
C ILE A 532 -4.33 12.66 -3.51
N TRP A 533 -4.69 11.57 -4.20
CA TRP A 533 -3.82 10.84 -5.10
C TRP A 533 -4.42 10.73 -6.49
N GLY A 534 -3.54 10.79 -7.49
CA GLY A 534 -3.88 10.56 -8.88
C GLY A 534 -2.95 9.54 -9.51
N VAL A 535 -3.52 8.62 -10.29
CA VAL A 535 -2.76 7.72 -11.17
C VAL A 535 -3.25 7.89 -12.60
N LYS A 536 -2.35 8.31 -13.51
CA LYS A 536 -2.66 8.50 -14.91
C LYS A 536 -3.08 7.17 -15.52
N LYS A 537 -4.21 7.17 -16.21
CA LYS A 537 -4.71 5.97 -16.88
C LYS A 537 -4.02 5.80 -18.23
N PRO A 538 -3.73 4.55 -18.63
CA PRO A 538 -3.08 4.30 -19.91
C PRO A 538 -4.06 4.60 -21.04
N ILE A 539 -3.60 5.38 -22.03
CA ILE A 539 -4.37 5.55 -23.26
C ILE A 539 -4.44 4.19 -23.98
N SER A 540 -5.64 3.65 -24.16
CA SER A 540 -5.83 2.34 -24.77
C SER A 540 -6.97 2.31 -25.80
N LEU A 541 -6.78 1.51 -26.86
CA LEU A 541 -7.75 1.31 -27.94
C LEU A 541 -8.49 -0.02 -27.77
N GLN A 542 -9.80 0.06 -27.63
CA GLN A 542 -10.69 -1.06 -27.44
C GLN A 542 -11.70 -1.17 -28.60
N ALA A 543 -12.23 -2.37 -28.79
CA ALA A 543 -13.24 -2.65 -29.80
C ALA A 543 -14.31 -3.54 -29.18
N GLY A 544 -15.59 -3.19 -29.35
CA GLY A 544 -16.70 -4.00 -28.81
C GLY A 544 -16.75 -5.43 -29.38
N ALA A 545 -16.10 -5.68 -30.53
CA ALA A 545 -15.84 -7.01 -31.06
C ALA A 545 -14.56 -7.04 -31.89
N THR A 546 -13.68 -8.03 -31.65
CA THR A 546 -12.48 -8.25 -32.47
C THR A 546 -12.74 -9.16 -33.68
N THR A 547 -13.90 -9.82 -33.73
CA THR A 547 -14.36 -10.61 -34.88
C THR A 547 -15.70 -10.09 -35.39
N LEU A 548 -15.72 -9.72 -36.68
CA LEU A 548 -16.92 -9.30 -37.40
C LEU A 548 -17.31 -10.32 -38.47
N TYR A 549 -18.54 -10.21 -38.97
CA TYR A 549 -19.11 -11.17 -39.91
C TYR A 549 -19.71 -10.52 -41.14
N VAL A 550 -19.50 -11.16 -42.29
CA VAL A 550 -20.16 -10.82 -43.57
C VAL A 550 -21.06 -11.98 -44.03
N GLY A 551 -22.13 -11.66 -44.77
CA GLY A 551 -23.09 -12.65 -45.29
C GLY A 551 -24.19 -13.09 -44.30
N GLY A 552 -24.23 -12.51 -43.09
CA GLY A 552 -25.27 -12.71 -42.09
C GLY A 552 -26.08 -11.43 -41.82
N ASN A 553 -26.85 -11.39 -40.73
CA ASN A 553 -27.68 -10.25 -40.33
C ASN A 553 -27.35 -9.67 -38.94
N THR A 554 -26.22 -10.04 -38.35
CA THR A 554 -25.69 -9.41 -37.15
C THR A 554 -24.16 -9.50 -37.12
N GLY A 555 -23.50 -8.71 -36.27
CA GLY A 555 -22.05 -8.70 -36.12
C GLY A 555 -21.30 -8.13 -37.33
N LYS A 556 -21.96 -7.38 -38.22
CA LYS A 556 -21.31 -6.70 -39.36
C LYS A 556 -20.51 -5.45 -38.92
N THR A 557 -20.88 -4.85 -37.80
CA THR A 557 -20.28 -3.61 -37.29
C THR A 557 -19.90 -3.72 -35.81
N THR A 558 -18.94 -2.91 -35.39
CA THR A 558 -18.62 -2.65 -33.98
C THR A 558 -18.12 -1.20 -33.84
N LYS A 559 -18.05 -0.68 -32.61
CA LYS A 559 -17.51 0.65 -32.33
C LYS A 559 -16.16 0.50 -31.62
N LEU A 560 -15.20 1.34 -32.02
CA LEU A 560 -13.97 1.54 -31.27
C LEU A 560 -14.22 2.52 -30.12
N SER A 561 -13.56 2.29 -29.01
CA SER A 561 -13.47 3.23 -27.90
C SER A 561 -11.99 3.45 -27.55
N VAL A 562 -11.64 4.70 -27.28
CA VAL A 562 -10.35 5.05 -26.68
C VAL A 562 -10.64 5.39 -25.22
N SER A 563 -9.83 4.87 -24.31
CA SER A 563 -9.88 5.16 -22.86
C SER A 563 -8.58 5.82 -22.43
N GLY A 564 -8.56 6.45 -21.25
CA GLY A 564 -7.39 7.17 -20.74
C GLY A 564 -7.22 8.59 -21.33
N VAL A 565 -8.23 9.06 -22.07
CA VAL A 565 -8.33 10.43 -22.59
C VAL A 565 -9.76 10.91 -22.41
N SER A 566 -9.92 12.15 -21.95
CA SER A 566 -11.21 12.75 -21.65
C SER A 566 -11.13 14.27 -21.86
N GLY A 567 -12.27 14.92 -22.12
CA GLY A 567 -12.34 16.37 -22.37
C GLY A 567 -12.30 16.79 -23.84
N LYS A 568 -12.49 18.09 -24.11
CA LYS A 568 -12.52 18.68 -25.46
C LYS A 568 -11.14 18.74 -26.14
N ALA A 569 -10.05 18.53 -25.39
CA ALA A 569 -8.66 18.69 -25.84
C ALA A 569 -8.04 17.41 -26.43
N HIS A 570 -8.84 16.54 -27.08
CA HIS A 570 -8.28 15.40 -27.80
C HIS A 570 -8.92 15.20 -29.17
N SER A 571 -8.11 14.78 -30.14
CA SER A 571 -8.58 14.36 -31.46
C SER A 571 -8.15 12.93 -31.74
N ILE A 572 -9.01 12.16 -32.41
CA ILE A 572 -8.72 10.77 -32.75
C ILE A 572 -8.96 10.57 -34.24
N THR A 573 -7.90 10.15 -34.94
CA THR A 573 -7.98 9.79 -36.35
C THR A 573 -7.80 8.29 -36.53
N TYR A 574 -8.71 7.66 -37.27
CA TYR A 574 -8.67 6.21 -37.50
C TYR A 574 -8.27 5.86 -38.94
N LYS A 575 -7.42 4.84 -39.10
CA LYS A 575 -7.01 4.28 -40.40
C LYS A 575 -7.11 2.76 -40.38
N SER A 576 -7.62 2.17 -41.46
CA SER A 576 -7.60 0.71 -41.65
C SER A 576 -6.48 0.33 -42.62
N SER A 577 -5.65 -0.65 -42.25
CA SER A 577 -4.62 -1.18 -43.15
C SER A 577 -5.21 -1.92 -44.36
N LYS A 578 -6.47 -2.37 -44.30
CA LYS A 578 -7.18 -3.03 -45.41
C LYS A 578 -8.63 -2.56 -45.47
N LYS A 579 -8.88 -1.37 -46.03
CA LYS A 579 -10.23 -0.76 -46.18
C LYS A 579 -11.24 -1.66 -46.91
N LYS A 580 -10.78 -2.52 -47.83
CA LYS A 580 -11.61 -3.52 -48.54
C LYS A 580 -12.04 -4.71 -47.67
N VAL A 581 -11.38 -4.94 -46.53
CA VAL A 581 -11.70 -5.99 -45.54
C VAL A 581 -12.57 -5.42 -44.42
N VAL A 582 -12.11 -4.33 -43.79
CA VAL A 582 -12.84 -3.56 -42.76
C VAL A 582 -12.62 -2.08 -43.02
N SER A 583 -13.69 -1.29 -43.06
CA SER A 583 -13.61 0.18 -43.04
C SER A 583 -13.88 0.73 -41.64
N VAL A 584 -13.32 1.89 -41.35
CA VAL A 584 -13.55 2.69 -40.14
C VAL A 584 -13.99 4.09 -40.56
N ASN A 585 -14.98 4.68 -39.90
CA ASN A 585 -15.39 6.07 -40.12
C ASN A 585 -14.77 7.00 -39.06
N LYS A 586 -15.02 8.32 -39.16
CA LYS A 586 -14.52 9.34 -38.22
C LYS A 586 -14.94 9.07 -36.77
N SER A 587 -16.13 8.51 -36.54
CA SER A 587 -16.64 8.18 -35.20
C SER A 587 -16.15 6.82 -34.65
N GLY A 588 -15.15 6.20 -35.28
CA GLY A 588 -14.61 4.89 -34.87
C GLY A 588 -15.52 3.67 -35.12
N LYS A 589 -16.60 3.81 -35.90
CA LYS A 589 -17.47 2.69 -36.29
C LYS A 589 -16.81 1.85 -37.37
N LEU A 590 -16.54 0.59 -37.03
CA LEU A 590 -16.00 -0.42 -37.94
C LEU A 590 -17.12 -1.12 -38.71
N THR A 591 -16.90 -1.36 -40.00
CA THR A 591 -17.81 -2.12 -40.87
C THR A 591 -17.07 -3.18 -41.64
N ALA A 592 -17.49 -4.43 -41.49
CA ALA A 592 -16.95 -5.57 -42.22
C ALA A 592 -17.42 -5.58 -43.68
N LYS A 593 -16.46 -5.75 -44.60
CA LYS A 593 -16.69 -5.78 -46.07
C LYS A 593 -16.34 -7.13 -46.69
N LYS A 594 -15.17 -7.70 -46.38
CA LYS A 594 -14.70 -8.97 -46.96
C LYS A 594 -14.00 -9.84 -45.91
N LYS A 595 -14.06 -11.17 -46.05
CA LYS A 595 -13.30 -12.12 -45.21
C LYS A 595 -11.81 -11.75 -45.26
N GLY A 596 -11.17 -11.67 -44.10
CA GLY A 596 -9.76 -11.32 -43.96
C GLY A 596 -9.44 -10.79 -42.57
N THR A 597 -8.26 -10.22 -42.42
CA THR A 597 -7.83 -9.55 -41.18
C THR A 597 -7.26 -8.19 -41.55
N ALA A 598 -7.65 -7.14 -40.81
CA ALA A 598 -7.14 -5.78 -40.97
C ALA A 598 -6.65 -5.26 -39.60
N THR A 599 -5.62 -4.44 -39.61
CA THR A 599 -5.18 -3.68 -38.43
C THR A 599 -5.80 -2.29 -38.53
N ILE A 600 -6.52 -1.88 -37.48
CA ILE A 600 -7.01 -0.51 -37.36
C ILE A 600 -6.01 0.27 -36.50
N THR A 601 -5.58 1.42 -36.99
CA THR A 601 -4.71 2.38 -36.31
C THR A 601 -5.58 3.54 -35.82
N ALA A 602 -5.41 3.94 -34.57
CA ALA A 602 -5.97 5.17 -34.01
C ALA A 602 -4.80 6.07 -33.62
N VAL A 603 -4.74 7.26 -34.21
CA VAL A 603 -3.80 8.32 -33.79
C VAL A 603 -4.58 9.23 -32.85
N VAL A 604 -4.18 9.24 -31.59
CA VAL A 604 -4.78 10.02 -30.50
C VAL A 604 -3.87 11.20 -30.23
N LYS A 605 -4.37 12.43 -30.40
CA LYS A 605 -3.66 13.64 -30.00
C LYS A 605 -4.28 14.21 -28.73
N VAL A 606 -3.46 14.55 -27.74
CA VAL A 606 -3.86 15.18 -26.47
C VAL A 606 -2.85 16.29 -26.19
N GLY A 607 -3.25 17.55 -26.34
CA GLY A 607 -2.28 18.65 -26.38
C GLY A 607 -1.28 18.45 -27.53
N GLU A 608 0.02 18.48 -27.24
CA GLU A 608 1.10 18.25 -28.21
C GLU A 608 1.44 16.75 -28.35
N VAL A 609 1.07 15.93 -27.36
CA VAL A 609 1.25 14.46 -27.42
C VAL A 609 0.49 13.86 -28.58
N THR A 610 1.20 13.11 -29.43
CA THR A 610 0.60 12.21 -30.42
C THR A 610 0.91 10.75 -30.07
N LYS A 611 -0.13 9.95 -29.78
CA LYS A 611 -0.01 8.52 -29.50
C LYS A 611 -0.68 7.68 -30.57
N THR A 612 0.04 6.71 -31.13
CA THR A 612 -0.48 5.78 -32.13
C THR A 612 -0.81 4.44 -31.49
N LEU A 613 -2.06 4.00 -31.62
CA LEU A 613 -2.57 2.73 -31.09
C LEU A 613 -3.05 1.85 -32.22
N THR A 614 -2.91 0.53 -32.09
CA THR A 614 -3.38 -0.41 -33.11
C THR A 614 -4.27 -1.51 -32.54
N LYS A 615 -5.21 -2.00 -33.35
CA LYS A 615 -6.10 -3.13 -33.02
C LYS A 615 -6.33 -4.02 -34.23
N LYS A 616 -6.05 -5.33 -34.08
CA LYS A 616 -6.30 -6.32 -35.14
C LYS A 616 -7.76 -6.77 -35.13
N ILE A 617 -8.42 -6.69 -36.28
CA ILE A 617 -9.84 -7.04 -36.49
C ILE A 617 -9.94 -8.15 -37.54
N LYS A 618 -10.65 -9.22 -37.20
CA LYS A 618 -10.86 -10.39 -38.06
C LYS A 618 -12.27 -10.38 -38.63
N VAL A 619 -12.40 -10.52 -39.95
CA VAL A 619 -13.69 -10.67 -40.63
C VAL A 619 -13.85 -12.11 -41.09
N LYS A 620 -14.92 -12.75 -40.65
CA LYS A 620 -15.29 -14.12 -41.06
C LYS A 620 -16.57 -14.09 -41.89
N LYS A 621 -16.78 -15.13 -42.70
CA LYS A 621 -18.10 -15.38 -43.29
C LYS A 621 -19.03 -15.88 -42.18
N ALA A 622 -20.29 -15.44 -42.20
CA ALA A 622 -21.32 -15.96 -41.32
C ALA A 622 -21.45 -17.48 -41.48
N SER A 623 -21.71 -18.19 -40.39
CA SER A 623 -21.74 -19.66 -40.38
C SER A 623 -22.69 -20.22 -39.34
N ILE A 624 -23.14 -21.45 -39.55
CA ILE A 624 -24.02 -22.18 -38.63
C ILE A 624 -23.35 -23.52 -38.30
N LYS A 625 -23.33 -23.90 -37.02
CA LYS A 625 -22.85 -25.22 -36.57
C LYS A 625 -23.90 -25.87 -35.66
N ILE A 626 -24.34 -27.08 -35.99
CA ILE A 626 -25.18 -27.89 -35.07
C ILE A 626 -24.28 -28.43 -33.95
N LYS A 627 -24.52 -27.98 -32.71
CA LYS A 627 -23.75 -28.35 -31.52
C LYS A 627 -24.37 -29.55 -30.78
N LYS A 628 -25.68 -29.55 -30.58
CA LYS A 628 -26.42 -30.67 -29.99
C LYS A 628 -27.11 -31.43 -31.12
N LYS A 629 -26.63 -32.64 -31.43
CA LYS A 629 -27.13 -33.49 -32.52
C LYS A 629 -27.16 -34.96 -32.11
N LYS A 630 -28.13 -35.70 -32.65
CA LYS A 630 -28.14 -37.17 -32.68
C LYS A 630 -28.07 -37.65 -34.12
N LYS A 631 -27.36 -38.76 -34.36
CA LYS A 631 -27.34 -39.46 -35.65
C LYS A 631 -28.42 -40.54 -35.75
N SER A 632 -29.09 -40.89 -34.64
CA SER A 632 -30.19 -41.86 -34.63
C SER A 632 -31.26 -41.55 -33.57
N LEU A 633 -32.50 -41.92 -33.85
CA LEU A 633 -33.67 -41.83 -32.96
C LEU A 633 -34.55 -43.08 -33.11
N LYS A 634 -35.22 -43.52 -32.05
CA LYS A 634 -36.26 -44.56 -32.12
C LYS A 634 -37.60 -43.97 -32.54
N LYS A 635 -38.41 -44.71 -33.30
CA LYS A 635 -39.79 -44.30 -33.70
C LYS A 635 -40.58 -43.80 -32.47
N GLY A 636 -41.27 -42.67 -32.61
CA GLY A 636 -42.08 -42.07 -31.54
C GLY A 636 -41.31 -41.14 -30.58
N LYS A 637 -39.99 -41.28 -30.46
CA LYS A 637 -39.18 -40.42 -29.57
C LYS A 637 -38.87 -39.06 -30.21
N SER A 638 -38.61 -38.07 -29.36
CA SER A 638 -38.27 -36.69 -29.76
C SER A 638 -36.87 -36.30 -29.30
N TYR A 639 -36.22 -35.38 -30.01
CA TYR A 639 -34.93 -34.81 -29.63
C TYR A 639 -34.79 -33.37 -30.10
N THR A 640 -34.28 -32.49 -29.24
CA THR A 640 -34.07 -31.07 -29.58
C THR A 640 -32.63 -30.83 -30.03
N TYR A 641 -32.49 -30.51 -31.32
CA TYR A 641 -31.24 -30.06 -31.91
C TYR A 641 -30.97 -28.61 -31.51
N LYS A 642 -29.71 -28.29 -31.17
CA LYS A 642 -29.27 -26.91 -30.91
C LYS A 642 -28.17 -26.51 -31.87
N ALA A 643 -28.32 -25.37 -32.52
CA ALA A 643 -27.31 -24.78 -33.40
C ALA A 643 -26.73 -23.52 -32.78
N LYS A 644 -25.42 -23.29 -32.99
CA LYS A 644 -24.74 -22.03 -32.73
C LYS A 644 -24.52 -21.35 -34.08
N ALA A 645 -24.96 -20.10 -34.20
CA ALA A 645 -24.79 -19.30 -35.40
C ALA A 645 -23.85 -18.13 -35.12
N TYR A 646 -23.03 -17.79 -36.11
CA TYR A 646 -22.02 -16.75 -36.04
C TYR A 646 -22.33 -15.70 -37.12
N GLY A 647 -22.53 -14.46 -36.69
CA GLY A 647 -22.99 -13.38 -37.57
C GLY A 647 -24.47 -13.48 -37.98
N ILE A 648 -25.25 -14.35 -37.35
CA ILE A 648 -26.68 -14.56 -37.67
C ILE A 648 -27.49 -14.54 -36.37
N LYS A 649 -28.57 -13.74 -36.32
CA LYS A 649 -29.51 -13.73 -35.20
C LYS A 649 -30.16 -15.10 -35.07
N LYS A 650 -30.22 -15.64 -33.84
CA LYS A 650 -30.77 -16.98 -33.57
C LYS A 650 -32.21 -17.13 -34.05
N SER A 651 -33.03 -16.08 -33.93
CA SER A 651 -34.42 -16.03 -34.41
C SER A 651 -34.56 -16.16 -35.92
N SER A 652 -33.51 -15.91 -36.70
CA SER A 652 -33.52 -16.01 -38.17
C SER A 652 -33.19 -17.41 -38.70
N LEU A 653 -32.88 -18.38 -37.83
CA LEU A 653 -32.55 -19.74 -38.24
C LEU A 653 -33.79 -20.53 -38.64
N LYS A 654 -33.75 -21.14 -39.82
CA LYS A 654 -34.81 -22.00 -40.36
C LYS A 654 -34.41 -23.48 -40.24
N TRP A 655 -35.20 -24.25 -39.49
CA TRP A 655 -35.05 -25.70 -39.37
C TRP A 655 -35.97 -26.44 -40.35
N SER A 656 -35.47 -27.52 -40.94
CA SER A 656 -36.25 -28.38 -41.84
C SER A 656 -35.74 -29.83 -41.82
N SER A 657 -36.59 -30.78 -42.20
CA SER A 657 -36.24 -32.18 -42.43
C SER A 657 -36.34 -32.51 -43.91
N SER A 658 -35.39 -33.28 -44.46
CA SER A 658 -35.43 -33.70 -45.87
C SER A 658 -36.54 -34.71 -46.17
N LYS A 659 -37.06 -35.42 -45.16
CA LYS A 659 -38.16 -36.40 -45.31
C LYS A 659 -39.11 -36.27 -44.12
N LYS A 660 -40.15 -35.43 -44.25
CA LYS A 660 -41.11 -35.13 -43.16
C LYS A 660 -41.91 -36.36 -42.72
N SER A 661 -42.14 -37.32 -43.62
CA SER A 661 -42.77 -38.62 -43.32
C SER A 661 -41.93 -39.49 -42.38
N VAL A 662 -40.61 -39.35 -42.39
CA VAL A 662 -39.66 -40.06 -41.52
C VAL A 662 -39.42 -39.30 -40.21
N LEU A 663 -39.20 -37.98 -40.30
CA LEU A 663 -38.89 -37.12 -39.15
C LEU A 663 -39.40 -35.70 -39.41
N THR A 664 -40.13 -35.14 -38.44
CA THR A 664 -40.54 -33.72 -38.44
C THR A 664 -39.66 -32.91 -37.51
N ILE A 665 -39.52 -31.60 -37.74
CA ILE A 665 -38.77 -30.70 -36.86
C ILE A 665 -39.46 -29.34 -36.77
N THR A 666 -39.53 -28.79 -35.56
CA THR A 666 -40.16 -27.49 -35.30
C THR A 666 -39.19 -26.33 -35.56
N LYS A 667 -39.72 -25.10 -35.61
CA LYS A 667 -38.92 -23.85 -35.69
C LYS A 667 -37.91 -23.72 -34.53
N LYS A 668 -38.19 -24.34 -33.37
CA LYS A 668 -37.30 -24.37 -32.19
C LYS A 668 -36.27 -25.52 -32.23
N GLY A 669 -36.22 -26.32 -33.31
CA GLY A 669 -35.27 -27.42 -33.49
C GLY A 669 -35.67 -28.74 -32.80
N LYS A 670 -36.91 -28.86 -32.29
CA LYS A 670 -37.43 -30.11 -31.69
C LYS A 670 -37.86 -31.07 -32.79
N ALA A 671 -37.16 -32.19 -32.94
CA ALA A 671 -37.46 -33.21 -33.91
C ALA A 671 -38.31 -34.35 -33.31
N LYS A 672 -39.28 -34.88 -34.05
CA LYS A 672 -40.09 -36.06 -33.70
C LYS A 672 -39.96 -37.13 -34.78
N ALA A 673 -39.52 -38.32 -34.40
CA ALA A 673 -39.33 -39.47 -35.28
C ALA A 673 -40.68 -40.18 -35.57
N LYS A 674 -41.06 -40.31 -36.85
CA LYS A 674 -42.38 -40.80 -37.28
C LYS A 674 -42.35 -42.23 -37.84
N LYS A 675 -41.45 -42.52 -38.79
CA LYS A 675 -41.34 -43.82 -39.48
C LYS A 675 -39.86 -44.23 -39.57
N PRO A 676 -39.52 -45.54 -39.46
CA PRO A 676 -38.16 -46.01 -39.71
C PRO A 676 -37.66 -45.54 -41.09
N GLY A 677 -36.40 -45.14 -41.17
CA GLY A 677 -35.80 -44.59 -42.39
C GLY A 677 -34.74 -43.52 -42.11
N LYS A 678 -34.13 -43.00 -43.18
CA LYS A 678 -33.09 -41.94 -43.10
C LYS A 678 -33.67 -40.58 -43.46
N ALA A 679 -33.45 -39.57 -42.64
CA ALA A 679 -33.80 -38.17 -42.92
C ALA A 679 -32.61 -37.24 -42.55
N THR A 680 -32.50 -36.09 -43.21
CA THR A 680 -31.50 -35.08 -42.88
C THR A 680 -32.16 -33.91 -42.16
N VAL A 681 -31.73 -33.64 -40.94
CA VAL A 681 -32.08 -32.40 -40.23
C VAL A 681 -31.16 -31.29 -40.73
N LYS A 682 -31.75 -30.22 -41.26
CA LYS A 682 -31.06 -29.03 -41.78
C LYS A 682 -31.45 -27.82 -40.94
N VAL A 683 -30.45 -27.02 -40.57
CA VAL A 683 -30.62 -25.64 -40.10
C VAL A 683 -30.00 -24.69 -41.12
N SER A 684 -30.67 -23.60 -41.44
CA SER A 684 -30.24 -22.70 -42.52
C SER A 684 -30.59 -21.24 -42.28
N TYR A 685 -29.85 -20.37 -42.96
CA TYR A 685 -30.12 -18.95 -43.13
C TYR A 685 -29.62 -18.54 -44.52
N LYS A 686 -30.54 -18.16 -45.41
CA LYS A 686 -30.25 -17.97 -46.85
C LYS A 686 -29.46 -19.18 -47.40
N LYS A 687 -28.32 -18.94 -48.06
CA LYS A 687 -27.43 -19.97 -48.62
C LYS A 687 -26.57 -20.69 -47.55
N ILE A 688 -26.53 -20.21 -46.32
CA ILE A 688 -25.73 -20.80 -45.22
C ILE A 688 -26.53 -21.94 -44.58
N LYS A 689 -25.96 -23.13 -44.52
CA LYS A 689 -26.64 -24.32 -43.98
C LYS A 689 -25.70 -25.21 -43.19
N SER A 690 -26.26 -25.95 -42.23
CA SER A 690 -25.61 -27.05 -41.53
C SER A 690 -26.59 -28.22 -41.46
N THR A 691 -26.10 -29.43 -41.66
CA THR A 691 -26.93 -30.63 -41.78
C THR A 691 -26.43 -31.73 -40.85
N VAL A 692 -27.34 -32.61 -40.45
CA VAL A 692 -27.01 -33.89 -39.80
C VAL A 692 -27.94 -34.97 -40.35
N LYS A 693 -27.35 -36.07 -40.83
CA LYS A 693 -28.09 -37.27 -41.24
C LYS A 693 -28.56 -38.01 -39.98
N VAL A 694 -29.84 -38.40 -39.96
CA VAL A 694 -30.51 -39.05 -38.83
C VAL A 694 -31.19 -40.33 -39.30
N THR A 695 -30.86 -41.45 -38.67
CA THR A 695 -31.51 -42.74 -38.90
C THR A 695 -32.58 -42.98 -37.84
N VAL A 696 -33.84 -43.04 -38.26
CA VAL A 696 -34.95 -43.49 -37.41
C VAL A 696 -35.00 -45.01 -37.41
N LYS A 697 -34.82 -45.62 -36.24
CA LYS A 697 -34.89 -47.07 -36.03
C LYS A 697 -36.30 -47.50 -35.61
N LYS A 698 -36.62 -48.80 -35.76
CA LYS A 698 -37.82 -49.41 -35.15
C LYS A 698 -37.80 -49.20 -33.62
N LYS A 699 -38.96 -49.38 -32.96
CA LYS A 699 -39.12 -49.12 -31.52
C LYS A 699 -38.09 -49.89 -30.69
#